data_AF-A0A6A3S4M1-F1
#
_entry.id   AF-A0A6A3S4M1-F1
#
_cell.length_a   1.000
_cell.length_b   1.000
_cell.length_c   1.000
_cell.angle_alpha   90.00
_cell.angle_beta   90.00
_cell.angle_gamma   90.00
#
_symmetry.space_group_name_H-M   'P 1'
#
loop_
_entity.id
_entity.type
_entity.pdbx_description
1 polymer ?
#
loop_
_entity_poly.entity_id
_entity_poly.type
_entity_poly.pdbx_seq_one_letter_code
_entity_poly.pdbx_strand_id
1 'polypeptide(L)'
;MLGVLRAAPTLLALAALASVAQAKDRCTAIIVGAKASTTGTPMTTHTNDCSSCDFRIAKVPAQTHEDGAQHDVVLAAFDYPRYVGGARGKEYLPENLDTRFYNWTATPAIGSVPEVAQTFAYIEGAYGIINEHQVAIGESTCPARFWSKPLTQGGDALFDVGELSRIALQRATTAREAVQLMGDLAVQYGYYGAVWEGRDVYDEAGEALTVTDTKEAWIFHILPDDTGKSAVWAAQRVPDDQISGVANQFVIRELDLSRPSEFLASPNVHDVAIRNNIWKPDQGTPFDFTRAYAQPRKETHQFYSTRRIWRLFTLANPALVLSPDTDVLASDYPFSVKPASPLSPRDIMRFQRDHYEGTPYDMTKGPKSGPYGDPDRYDAAPNGDLTQADIDRGHFERAISIFRASYSFVSILDRYNRDNAFLWFGQYAPHATTYTPVFVQVSDVPKQLSRGSLYAFDRESSFWIHALVGNWAARFYSYTISFVKRVQDEVEIHADGTLNSVIVEAAQRKRNGGVPALVDFLTKESEKYAQRAHTASADLFDYLVTAFHDGYQVSNFYANMLTVQSIFYPKWWLQEVGFFDGADGSGDAADSASTTSETTAPAPPTSEVTTPKAEIVEVVHKGSVSYFTTTVLVILSALAGLFLGRKFHGPLNSKNQGYRPLQ
;
A
#
# COMPACT_ATOMS: atom_id res chain seq x y z
N MET A 1 -2.17 12.82 -76.86
CA MET A 1 -1.36 13.95 -76.39
C MET A 1 -1.63 14.10 -74.90
N LEU A 2 -0.58 14.06 -74.07
CA LEU A 2 -0.57 14.13 -72.59
C LEU A 2 -1.22 12.93 -71.86
N GLY A 3 -0.65 12.31 -70.83
CA GLY A 3 0.48 12.65 -69.98
C GLY A 3 0.11 12.26 -68.54
N VAL A 4 0.63 11.13 -68.05
CA VAL A 4 0.49 10.67 -66.66
C VAL A 4 1.47 11.43 -65.78
N LEU A 5 1.00 12.17 -64.76
CA LEU A 5 1.81 12.57 -63.60
C LEU A 5 0.94 13.03 -62.41
N ARG A 6 1.04 12.21 -61.35
CA ARG A 6 0.97 12.48 -59.90
C ARG A 6 0.41 13.82 -59.39
N ALA A 7 -0.59 13.73 -58.53
CA ALA A 7 -0.74 14.62 -57.36
C ALA A 7 -1.27 13.81 -56.17
N ALA A 8 -0.44 13.68 -55.13
CA ALA A 8 -0.82 13.18 -53.82
C ALA A 8 -1.45 14.34 -53.01
N PRO A 9 -2.45 14.10 -52.15
CA PRO A 9 -2.77 15.03 -51.08
C PRO A 9 -1.99 14.63 -49.82
N THR A 10 -0.99 15.44 -49.50
CA THR A 10 -0.45 15.62 -48.15
C THR A 10 -1.60 15.95 -47.19
N LEU A 11 -1.98 14.98 -46.35
CA LEU A 11 -2.69 15.26 -45.11
C LEU A 11 -1.64 15.32 -44.00
N LEU A 12 -1.35 16.54 -43.57
CA LEU A 12 -0.61 16.82 -42.35
C LEU A 12 -1.26 16.05 -41.20
N ALA A 13 -0.58 15.02 -40.71
CA ALA A 13 -0.84 14.51 -39.37
C ALA A 13 -0.35 15.59 -38.40
N LEU A 14 -1.28 16.41 -37.88
CA LEU A 14 -1.06 17.06 -36.60
C LEU A 14 -0.95 15.94 -35.57
N ALA A 15 0.27 15.51 -35.28
CA ALA A 15 0.59 14.81 -34.07
C ALA A 15 0.34 15.80 -32.92
N ALA A 16 -0.91 15.85 -32.44
CA ALA A 16 -1.17 16.33 -31.11
C ALA A 16 -0.42 15.38 -30.19
N LEU A 17 0.76 15.80 -29.72
CA LEU A 17 1.40 15.25 -28.54
C LEU A 17 0.39 15.44 -27.41
N ALA A 18 -0.49 14.46 -27.23
CA ALA A 18 -1.13 14.25 -25.96
C ALA A 18 0.03 14.07 -24.99
N SER A 19 0.27 15.08 -24.15
CA SER A 19 1.09 14.91 -22.97
C SER A 19 0.41 13.80 -22.18
N VAL A 20 0.89 12.56 -22.36
CA VAL A 20 0.53 11.46 -21.49
C VAL A 20 0.97 11.95 -20.11
N ALA A 21 0.00 12.26 -19.25
CA ALA A 21 0.29 12.54 -17.86
C ALA A 21 1.00 11.28 -17.34
N GLN A 22 2.32 11.37 -17.18
CA GLN A 22 3.10 10.30 -16.61
C GLN A 22 2.51 10.02 -15.22
N ALA A 23 2.19 8.76 -14.94
CA ALA A 23 1.59 8.37 -13.68
C ALA A 23 2.49 8.82 -12.53
N LYS A 24 1.91 9.49 -11.53
CA LYS A 24 2.63 9.90 -10.32
C LYS A 24 2.66 8.70 -9.39
N ASP A 25 3.85 8.18 -9.09
CA ASP A 25 4.01 7.13 -8.09
C ASP A 25 3.98 7.74 -6.70
N ARG A 26 3.08 7.26 -5.84
CA ARG A 26 2.90 7.89 -4.53
C ARG A 26 2.48 6.83 -3.54
N CYS A 27 3.42 6.12 -2.91
CA CYS A 27 3.17 4.97 -2.02
C CYS A 27 3.06 5.27 -0.50
N THR A 28 2.74 4.24 0.30
CA THR A 28 2.95 4.22 1.77
C THR A 28 3.78 2.99 2.17
N ALA A 29 4.85 3.20 2.94
CA ALA A 29 5.68 2.15 3.51
C ALA A 29 5.58 2.15 5.04
N ILE A 30 5.39 0.98 5.65
CA ILE A 30 5.32 0.78 7.10
C ILE A 30 6.46 -0.14 7.50
N ILE A 31 7.08 0.13 8.65
CA ILE A 31 8.17 -0.69 9.17
C ILE A 31 8.00 -0.92 10.68
N VAL A 32 8.15 -2.17 11.10
CA VAL A 32 7.94 -2.62 12.48
C VAL A 32 9.22 -3.25 13.00
N GLY A 33 9.69 -2.82 14.17
CA GLY A 33 10.83 -3.42 14.86
C GLY A 33 10.53 -4.83 15.39
N ALA A 34 11.58 -5.63 15.60
CA ALA A 34 11.46 -7.05 15.95
C ALA A 34 10.66 -7.35 17.22
N LYS A 35 10.76 -6.50 18.26
CA LYS A 35 10.02 -6.62 19.53
C LYS A 35 8.64 -5.98 19.48
N ALA A 36 8.39 -5.10 18.50
CA ALA A 36 7.07 -4.59 18.18
C ALA A 36 6.25 -5.53 17.29
N SER A 37 6.86 -6.57 16.72
CA SER A 37 6.20 -7.60 15.92
C SER A 37 5.85 -8.84 16.74
N THR A 38 4.72 -9.48 16.45
CA THR A 38 4.39 -10.81 17.03
C THR A 38 5.27 -11.93 16.46
N THR A 39 5.94 -11.72 15.32
CA THR A 39 6.82 -12.72 14.69
C THR A 39 8.20 -12.80 15.37
N GLY A 40 8.57 -11.80 16.18
CA GLY A 40 9.90 -11.67 16.76
C GLY A 40 10.99 -11.27 15.75
N THR A 41 10.59 -10.88 14.54
CA THR A 41 11.42 -10.36 13.45
C THR A 41 10.82 -9.05 12.93
N PRO A 42 11.64 -8.14 12.38
CA PRO A 42 11.13 -6.94 11.72
C PRO A 42 10.19 -7.27 10.55
N MET A 43 9.26 -6.36 10.27
CA MET A 43 8.38 -6.42 9.10
C MET A 43 8.47 -5.10 8.33
N THR A 44 8.49 -5.18 7.00
CA THR A 44 8.36 -4.04 6.08
C THR A 44 7.15 -4.23 5.17
N THR A 45 6.63 -3.13 4.65
CA THR A 45 5.51 -3.11 3.72
C THR A 45 5.73 -2.14 2.58
N HIS A 46 4.89 -2.26 1.56
CA HIS A 46 4.77 -1.29 0.49
C HIS A 46 3.32 -1.32 0.00
N THR A 47 2.61 -0.18 -0.10
CA THR A 47 1.45 -0.01 -0.99
C THR A 47 1.93 0.70 -2.27
N ASN A 48 2.18 -0.07 -3.33
CA ASN A 48 2.69 0.47 -4.59
C ASN A 48 1.56 1.16 -5.34
N ASP A 49 1.46 2.48 -5.21
CA ASP A 49 0.30 3.28 -5.57
C ASP A 49 0.56 4.02 -6.88
N CYS A 50 0.33 3.32 -7.99
CA CYS A 50 0.74 3.74 -9.31
C CYS A 50 -0.32 3.38 -10.36
N SER A 51 -0.78 4.38 -11.12
CA SER A 51 -1.93 4.24 -12.05
C SER A 51 -1.61 3.50 -13.35
N SER A 52 -0.34 3.32 -13.69
CA SER A 52 0.10 2.67 -14.94
C SER A 52 1.09 1.53 -14.73
N CYS A 53 1.47 1.24 -13.47
CA CYS A 53 2.50 0.26 -13.18
C CYS A 53 2.10 -1.14 -13.62
N ASP A 54 3.09 -1.88 -14.11
CA ASP A 54 3.03 -3.32 -14.24
C ASP A 54 2.85 -3.90 -12.82
N PHE A 55 1.72 -4.57 -12.57
CA PHE A 55 1.38 -5.09 -11.25
C PHE A 55 1.93 -6.50 -11.00
N ARG A 56 2.59 -7.11 -12.00
CA ARG A 56 3.12 -8.48 -11.90
C ARG A 56 4.29 -8.58 -10.93
N ILE A 57 4.39 -9.68 -10.20
CA ILE A 57 5.66 -10.05 -9.52
C ILE A 57 6.42 -11.09 -10.33
N ALA A 58 7.72 -11.18 -10.09
CA ALA A 58 8.61 -12.12 -10.76
C ALA A 58 9.60 -12.74 -9.75
N LYS A 59 9.97 -14.01 -9.98
CA LYS A 59 11.09 -14.65 -9.29
C LYS A 59 12.34 -14.52 -10.15
N VAL A 60 13.38 -13.88 -9.62
CA VAL A 60 14.71 -13.87 -10.22
C VAL A 60 15.55 -14.97 -9.55
N PRO A 61 16.09 -15.95 -10.29
CA PRO A 61 16.93 -16.99 -9.73
C PRO A 61 18.31 -16.45 -9.34
N ALA A 62 19.00 -17.16 -8.44
CA ALA A 62 20.42 -16.92 -8.18
C ALA A 62 21.22 -17.18 -9.46
N GLN A 63 22.22 -16.35 -9.75
CA GLN A 63 23.04 -16.46 -10.96
C GLN A 63 24.52 -16.57 -10.59
N THR A 64 25.30 -17.17 -11.48
CA THR A 64 26.76 -17.20 -11.42
C THR A 64 27.28 -16.49 -12.67
N HIS A 65 28.31 -15.67 -12.49
CA HIS A 65 28.86 -14.82 -13.53
C HIS A 65 30.34 -15.12 -13.72
N GLU A 66 30.81 -15.02 -14.97
CA GLU A 66 32.22 -15.17 -15.31
C GLU A 66 33.05 -14.00 -14.76
N ASP A 67 34.34 -14.22 -14.56
CA ASP A 67 35.26 -13.18 -14.08
C ASP A 67 35.26 -11.97 -15.04
N GLY A 68 35.06 -10.77 -14.47
CA GLY A 68 35.00 -9.52 -15.23
C GLY A 68 33.66 -9.22 -15.89
N ALA A 69 32.63 -10.04 -15.65
CA ALA A 69 31.26 -9.75 -16.09
C ALA A 69 30.79 -8.37 -15.62
N GLN A 70 29.87 -7.80 -16.39
CA GLN A 70 29.25 -6.50 -16.11
C GLN A 70 27.77 -6.70 -15.81
N HIS A 71 27.25 -5.88 -14.92
CA HIS A 71 25.84 -5.72 -14.63
C HIS A 71 25.32 -4.53 -15.43
N ASP A 72 24.43 -4.80 -16.38
CA ASP A 72 23.76 -3.75 -17.14
C ASP A 72 22.73 -3.04 -16.25
N VAL A 73 22.84 -1.72 -16.14
CA VAL A 73 21.87 -0.87 -15.46
C VAL A 73 20.89 -0.34 -16.49
N VAL A 74 19.59 -0.48 -16.23
CA VAL A 74 18.53 0.00 -17.14
C VAL A 74 17.89 1.28 -16.64
N LEU A 75 17.23 1.99 -17.55
CA LEU A 75 16.45 3.17 -17.20
C LEU A 75 15.23 2.77 -16.36
N ALA A 76 14.89 3.57 -15.35
CA ALA A 76 13.67 3.39 -14.56
C ALA A 76 12.45 3.25 -15.49
N ALA A 77 11.70 2.17 -15.29
CA ALA A 77 10.48 1.87 -16.02
C ALA A 77 9.50 1.17 -15.10
N PHE A 78 8.25 1.59 -15.15
CA PHE A 78 7.19 1.13 -14.26
C PHE A 78 6.04 0.49 -15.02
N ASP A 79 5.74 1.01 -16.21
CA ASP A 79 4.66 0.54 -17.08
C ASP A 79 4.90 -0.87 -17.61
N TYR A 80 3.84 -1.55 -18.05
CA TYR A 80 3.96 -2.87 -18.64
C TYR A 80 4.54 -2.82 -20.07
N PRO A 81 5.52 -3.69 -20.39
CA PRO A 81 6.36 -4.45 -19.48
C PRO A 81 7.46 -3.56 -18.90
N ARG A 82 7.71 -3.68 -17.58
CA ARG A 82 8.72 -2.82 -16.94
C ARG A 82 10.16 -3.16 -17.37
N TYR A 83 10.35 -4.32 -17.97
CA TYR A 83 11.62 -4.83 -18.48
C TYR A 83 11.36 -5.87 -19.58
N VAL A 84 12.27 -5.97 -20.54
CA VAL A 84 12.26 -6.99 -21.59
C VAL A 84 13.68 -7.54 -21.74
N GLY A 85 13.88 -8.79 -21.34
CA GLY A 85 15.19 -9.43 -21.42
C GLY A 85 15.34 -10.65 -20.50
N GLY A 86 16.46 -11.36 -20.65
CA GLY A 86 16.73 -12.62 -19.92
C GLY A 86 17.45 -12.48 -18.58
N ALA A 87 17.83 -11.26 -18.17
CA ALA A 87 18.60 -11.04 -16.94
C ALA A 87 17.76 -11.15 -15.65
N ARG A 88 16.42 -11.03 -15.76
CA ARG A 88 15.46 -11.03 -14.64
C ARG A 88 14.58 -12.28 -14.65
N GLY A 89 13.39 -12.20 -14.07
CA GLY A 89 12.41 -13.29 -14.09
C GLY A 89 11.90 -13.59 -15.50
N LYS A 90 11.40 -14.81 -15.69
CA LYS A 90 10.91 -15.27 -17.00
C LYS A 90 9.73 -14.46 -17.53
N GLU A 91 9.02 -13.74 -16.64
CA GLU A 91 7.90 -12.85 -16.94
C GLU A 91 8.27 -11.74 -17.93
N TYR A 92 9.58 -11.44 -18.05
CA TYR A 92 10.12 -10.41 -18.93
C TYR A 92 10.75 -10.95 -20.22
N LEU A 93 10.69 -12.27 -20.44
CA LEU A 93 11.12 -12.86 -21.70
C LEU A 93 10.12 -12.48 -22.81
N PRO A 94 10.58 -12.09 -24.02
CA PRO A 94 9.70 -11.68 -25.11
C PRO A 94 8.55 -12.64 -25.42
N GLU A 95 8.78 -13.95 -25.33
CA GLU A 95 7.78 -15.00 -25.54
C GLU A 95 6.66 -15.04 -24.48
N ASN A 96 6.89 -14.45 -23.31
CA ASN A 96 5.92 -14.37 -22.22
C ASN A 96 5.21 -13.01 -22.16
N LEU A 97 5.53 -12.09 -23.09
CA LEU A 97 4.89 -10.79 -23.20
C LEU A 97 3.71 -10.82 -24.16
N ASP A 98 2.70 -10.02 -23.84
CA ASP A 98 1.51 -9.84 -24.68
C ASP A 98 1.81 -8.98 -25.90
N THR A 99 2.00 -9.64 -27.05
CA THR A 99 2.35 -9.00 -28.33
C THR A 99 1.14 -8.48 -29.11
N ARG A 100 -0.08 -8.56 -28.56
CA ARG A 100 -1.29 -8.04 -29.23
C ARG A 100 -1.30 -6.51 -29.33
N PHE A 101 -0.65 -5.82 -28.39
CA PHE A 101 -0.70 -4.36 -28.27
C PHE A 101 0.51 -3.66 -28.88
N TYR A 102 1.70 -4.23 -28.69
CA TYR A 102 2.95 -3.62 -29.09
C TYR A 102 4.01 -4.68 -29.37
N ASN A 103 4.97 -4.36 -30.25
CA ASN A 103 6.13 -5.20 -30.49
C ASN A 103 7.24 -4.84 -29.50
N TRP A 104 7.23 -5.49 -28.34
CA TRP A 104 8.17 -5.24 -27.26
C TRP A 104 9.61 -5.59 -27.69
N THR A 105 10.53 -4.64 -27.53
CA THR A 105 11.95 -4.83 -27.82
C THR A 105 12.74 -4.93 -26.51
N ALA A 106 13.92 -5.55 -26.57
CA ALA A 106 14.81 -5.64 -25.42
C ALA A 106 15.06 -4.27 -24.79
N THR A 107 15.03 -4.22 -23.46
CA THR A 107 15.29 -2.99 -22.70
C THR A 107 16.77 -2.61 -22.85
N PRO A 108 17.09 -1.40 -23.34
CA PRO A 108 18.47 -0.98 -23.47
C PRO A 108 19.07 -0.67 -22.09
N ALA A 109 20.34 -1.04 -21.91
CA ALA A 109 21.14 -0.55 -20.80
C ALA A 109 21.42 0.94 -20.98
N ILE A 110 21.45 1.67 -19.86
CA ILE A 110 21.91 3.07 -19.82
C ILE A 110 23.35 3.20 -19.35
N GLY A 111 23.92 2.12 -18.80
CA GLY A 111 25.32 1.98 -18.41
C GLY A 111 25.53 0.64 -17.74
N SER A 112 26.69 0.43 -17.13
CA SER A 112 26.99 -0.82 -16.43
C SER A 112 27.94 -0.63 -15.26
N VAL A 113 27.92 -1.59 -14.34
CA VAL A 113 28.85 -1.67 -13.21
C VAL A 113 29.48 -3.07 -13.15
N PRO A 114 30.63 -3.25 -12.48
CA PRO A 114 31.19 -4.59 -12.28
C PRO A 114 30.18 -5.53 -11.61
N GLU A 115 30.06 -6.75 -12.16
CA GLU A 115 29.23 -7.79 -11.59
C GLU A 115 29.99 -8.58 -10.53
N VAL A 116 29.25 -9.17 -9.58
CA VAL A 116 29.80 -10.10 -8.59
C VAL A 116 29.75 -11.53 -9.13
N ALA A 117 30.64 -12.41 -8.65
CA ALA A 117 30.70 -13.80 -9.13
C ALA A 117 29.39 -14.57 -8.91
N GLN A 118 28.63 -14.24 -7.86
CA GLN A 118 27.36 -14.87 -7.53
C GLN A 118 26.34 -13.84 -7.04
N THR A 119 25.12 -13.93 -7.56
CA THR A 119 23.98 -13.14 -7.11
C THR A 119 22.91 -14.04 -6.49
N PHE A 120 22.17 -13.50 -5.53
CA PHE A 120 21.12 -14.20 -4.80
C PHE A 120 19.81 -14.24 -5.57
N ALA A 121 18.99 -15.24 -5.28
CA ALA A 121 17.61 -15.30 -5.74
C ALA A 121 16.72 -14.32 -4.97
N TYR A 122 15.80 -13.64 -5.65
CA TYR A 122 14.88 -12.68 -5.03
C TYR A 122 13.53 -12.60 -5.75
N ILE A 123 12.53 -12.05 -5.07
CA ILE A 123 11.23 -11.69 -5.64
C ILE A 123 11.22 -10.18 -5.85
N GLU A 124 10.71 -9.75 -6.99
CA GLU A 124 10.56 -8.33 -7.34
C GLU A 124 9.17 -8.00 -7.90
N GLY A 125 8.84 -6.72 -7.86
CA GLY A 125 7.73 -6.09 -8.55
C GLY A 125 8.23 -4.83 -9.26
N ALA A 126 7.59 -3.69 -8.98
CA ALA A 126 8.11 -2.38 -9.43
C ALA A 126 9.52 -2.08 -8.89
N TYR A 127 9.80 -2.58 -7.67
CA TYR A 127 11.08 -2.52 -6.98
C TYR A 127 11.50 -3.93 -6.52
N GLY A 128 12.72 -4.10 -6.02
CA GLY A 128 13.10 -5.31 -5.30
C GLY A 128 12.26 -5.47 -4.02
N ILE A 129 11.72 -6.67 -3.76
CA ILE A 129 10.84 -6.93 -2.60
C ILE A 129 11.55 -7.70 -1.50
N ILE A 130 12.06 -8.91 -1.78
CA ILE A 130 12.71 -9.76 -0.77
C ILE A 130 13.66 -10.78 -1.40
N ASN A 131 14.83 -11.03 -0.79
CA ASN A 131 15.77 -12.06 -1.25
C ASN A 131 15.80 -13.33 -0.39
N GLU A 132 16.46 -14.37 -0.88
CA GLU A 132 16.61 -15.67 -0.20
C GLU A 132 17.40 -15.60 1.13
N HIS A 133 18.04 -14.46 1.41
CA HIS A 133 18.72 -14.14 2.66
C HIS A 133 17.85 -13.35 3.64
N GLN A 134 16.57 -13.17 3.32
CA GLN A 134 15.58 -12.49 4.17
C GLN A 134 15.85 -10.99 4.34
N VAL A 135 16.52 -10.36 3.37
CA VAL A 135 16.51 -8.90 3.24
C VAL A 135 15.25 -8.52 2.48
N ALA A 136 14.40 -7.68 3.08
CA ALA A 136 13.16 -7.21 2.47
C ALA A 136 13.11 -5.68 2.41
N ILE A 137 12.58 -5.13 1.32
CA ILE A 137 12.58 -3.71 0.99
C ILE A 137 11.16 -3.27 0.62
N GLY A 138 10.66 -2.23 1.27
CA GLY A 138 9.48 -1.46 0.86
C GLY A 138 9.88 -0.05 0.45
N GLU A 139 8.99 0.69 -0.20
CA GLU A 139 9.32 1.98 -0.84
C GLU A 139 8.21 3.03 -0.67
N SER A 140 8.61 4.31 -0.64
CA SER A 140 7.74 5.48 -0.75
C SER A 140 8.42 6.70 -1.37
N THR A 141 7.88 7.15 -2.50
CA THR A 141 8.45 8.26 -3.28
C THR A 141 8.29 9.60 -2.61
N CYS A 142 9.38 10.34 -2.49
CA CYS A 142 9.47 11.51 -1.65
C CYS A 142 9.91 12.76 -2.44
N PRO A 143 9.20 13.89 -2.27
CA PRO A 143 9.68 15.16 -2.81
C PRO A 143 11.05 15.54 -2.21
N ALA A 144 11.98 15.94 -3.07
CA ALA A 144 13.36 16.26 -2.68
C ALA A 144 13.86 17.57 -3.30
N ARG A 145 14.78 18.22 -2.59
CA ARG A 145 15.28 19.56 -2.93
C ARG A 145 16.11 19.60 -4.21
N PHE A 146 16.82 18.52 -4.52
CA PHE A 146 17.65 18.41 -5.72
C PHE A 146 17.10 17.31 -6.61
N TRP A 147 17.26 17.49 -7.92
CA TRP A 147 16.89 16.52 -8.94
C TRP A 147 18.03 16.43 -9.96
N SER A 148 18.09 15.34 -10.71
CA SER A 148 19.09 15.10 -11.74
C SER A 148 18.46 14.35 -12.92
N LYS A 149 19.23 14.16 -13.99
CA LYS A 149 18.81 13.36 -15.15
C LYS A 149 19.65 12.07 -15.26
N PRO A 150 19.04 10.99 -15.78
CA PRO A 150 19.77 9.79 -16.16
C PRO A 150 20.83 10.06 -17.25
N LEU A 151 21.86 9.21 -17.30
CA LEU A 151 22.98 9.29 -18.25
C LEU A 151 22.53 9.38 -19.71
N THR A 152 21.57 8.54 -20.12
CA THR A 152 21.04 8.51 -21.49
C THR A 152 20.02 9.61 -21.78
N GLN A 153 19.64 10.40 -20.78
CA GLN A 153 18.66 11.50 -20.87
C GLN A 153 19.33 12.87 -20.73
N GLY A 154 20.65 12.94 -20.94
CA GLY A 154 21.42 14.18 -20.90
C GLY A 154 21.87 14.63 -19.52
N GLY A 155 21.82 13.74 -18.51
CA GLY A 155 22.49 13.93 -17.22
C GLY A 155 23.68 12.99 -17.06
N ASP A 156 24.09 12.78 -15.81
CA ASP A 156 25.27 11.99 -15.44
C ASP A 156 24.94 10.83 -14.48
N ALA A 157 23.69 10.74 -14.00
CA ALA A 157 23.30 9.75 -13.00
C ALA A 157 23.01 8.38 -13.63
N LEU A 158 23.52 7.32 -13.02
CA LEU A 158 23.32 5.95 -13.50
C LEU A 158 22.13 5.25 -12.85
N PHE A 159 21.82 5.55 -11.59
CA PHE A 159 20.88 4.75 -10.80
C PHE A 159 19.59 5.47 -10.41
N ASP A 160 18.46 4.79 -10.55
CA ASP A 160 17.26 5.06 -9.75
C ASP A 160 17.14 4.05 -8.60
N VAL A 161 16.16 4.22 -7.71
CA VAL A 161 15.99 3.36 -6.54
C VAL A 161 15.53 1.93 -6.90
N GLY A 162 14.83 1.75 -8.02
CA GLY A 162 14.45 0.46 -8.55
C GLY A 162 15.66 -0.42 -8.81
N GLU A 163 16.62 0.06 -9.59
CA GLU A 163 17.87 -0.70 -9.85
C GLU A 163 18.73 -0.86 -8.59
N LEU A 164 18.83 0.16 -7.74
CA LEU A 164 19.56 0.04 -6.47
C LEU A 164 18.97 -1.04 -5.57
N SER A 165 17.65 -1.11 -5.43
CA SER A 165 16.96 -2.12 -4.62
C SER A 165 17.17 -3.54 -5.18
N ARG A 166 17.19 -3.71 -6.50
CA ARG A 166 17.46 -5.01 -7.15
C ARG A 166 18.90 -5.46 -6.91
N ILE A 167 19.89 -4.58 -7.12
CA ILE A 167 21.30 -4.89 -6.85
C ILE A 167 21.52 -5.19 -5.37
N ALA A 168 20.84 -4.46 -4.47
CA ALA A 168 20.89 -4.75 -3.05
C ALA A 168 20.39 -6.16 -2.73
N LEU A 169 19.25 -6.57 -3.30
CA LEU A 169 18.72 -7.92 -3.08
C LEU A 169 19.56 -9.02 -3.75
N GLN A 170 20.26 -8.71 -4.84
CA GLN A 170 21.21 -9.63 -5.47
C GLN A 170 22.48 -9.88 -4.64
N ARG A 171 22.88 -8.95 -3.78
CA ARG A 171 24.23 -8.94 -3.19
C ARG A 171 24.28 -8.88 -1.67
N ALA A 172 23.22 -8.39 -1.01
CA ALA A 172 23.21 -8.18 0.44
C ALA A 172 22.53 -9.31 1.22
N THR A 173 23.06 -9.59 2.41
CA THR A 173 22.54 -10.58 3.36
C THR A 173 21.97 -9.96 4.63
N THR A 174 22.14 -8.65 4.80
CA THR A 174 21.60 -7.88 5.94
C THR A 174 21.01 -6.55 5.45
N ALA A 175 20.10 -5.98 6.23
CA ALA A 175 19.47 -4.69 5.95
C ALA A 175 20.50 -3.56 5.90
N ARG A 176 21.44 -3.59 6.84
CA ARG A 176 22.54 -2.60 6.91
C ARG A 176 23.46 -2.65 5.70
N GLU A 177 23.81 -3.85 5.26
CA GLU A 177 24.60 -4.05 4.04
C GLU A 177 23.85 -3.56 2.80
N ALA A 178 22.55 -3.84 2.70
CA ALA A 178 21.71 -3.33 1.61
C ALA A 178 21.68 -1.80 1.58
N VAL A 179 21.45 -1.15 2.73
CA VAL A 179 21.49 0.33 2.85
C VAL A 179 22.83 0.89 2.39
N GLN A 180 23.94 0.33 2.88
CA GLN A 180 25.27 0.80 2.53
C GLN A 180 25.56 0.61 1.04
N LEU A 181 25.25 -0.56 0.48
CA LEU A 181 25.47 -0.87 -0.93
C LEU A 181 24.69 0.06 -1.86
N MET A 182 23.40 0.29 -1.57
CA MET A 182 22.59 1.24 -2.35
C MET A 182 23.18 2.65 -2.28
N GLY A 183 23.55 3.09 -1.08
CA GLY A 183 24.15 4.39 -0.86
C GLY A 183 25.50 4.59 -1.56
N ASP A 184 26.38 3.60 -1.51
CA ASP A 184 27.71 3.66 -2.13
C ASP A 184 27.62 3.71 -3.65
N LEU A 185 26.77 2.88 -4.26
CA LEU A 185 26.54 2.88 -5.70
C LEU A 185 25.96 4.23 -6.16
N ALA A 186 24.99 4.77 -5.44
CA ALA A 186 24.39 6.05 -5.75
C ALA A 186 25.38 7.23 -5.62
N VAL A 187 26.25 7.21 -4.60
CA VAL A 187 27.30 8.22 -4.43
C VAL A 187 28.33 8.13 -5.55
N GLN A 188 28.73 6.91 -5.94
CA GLN A 188 29.78 6.67 -6.91
C GLN A 188 29.35 6.93 -8.36
N TYR A 189 28.14 6.53 -8.73
CA TYR A 189 27.66 6.53 -10.11
C TYR A 189 26.50 7.50 -10.36
N GLY A 190 26.10 8.26 -9.35
CA GLY A 190 25.02 9.23 -9.43
C GLY A 190 23.63 8.60 -9.31
N TYR A 191 22.70 9.41 -8.82
CA TYR A 191 21.31 9.01 -8.59
C TYR A 191 20.34 9.98 -9.25
N TYR A 192 19.23 9.46 -9.80
CA TYR A 192 18.10 10.21 -10.33
C TYR A 192 16.77 9.66 -9.78
N GLY A 193 15.76 10.53 -9.66
CA GLY A 193 14.42 10.16 -9.17
C GLY A 193 13.53 9.56 -10.26
N ALA A 194 12.31 9.13 -9.90
CA ALA A 194 11.38 8.46 -10.80
C ALA A 194 10.91 9.34 -11.98
N VAL A 195 10.98 10.67 -11.83
CA VAL A 195 10.68 11.65 -12.89
C VAL A 195 11.84 12.63 -13.04
N TRP A 196 12.34 12.76 -14.27
CA TRP A 196 13.48 13.63 -14.60
C TRP A 196 13.15 14.72 -15.64
N GLU A 197 11.89 14.83 -16.07
CA GLU A 197 11.40 15.90 -16.95
C GLU A 197 10.03 16.43 -16.51
N GLY A 198 9.69 17.63 -16.97
CA GLY A 198 8.39 18.25 -16.71
C GLY A 198 8.32 18.98 -15.37
N ARG A 199 7.09 19.17 -14.87
CA ARG A 199 6.82 20.03 -13.69
C ARG A 199 6.95 19.29 -12.37
N ASP A 200 6.97 17.96 -12.39
CA ASP A 200 6.92 17.11 -11.20
C ASP A 200 8.31 16.61 -10.78
N VAL A 201 9.40 17.08 -11.40
CA VAL A 201 10.76 16.60 -11.12
C VAL A 201 11.15 16.67 -9.64
N TYR A 202 10.71 17.70 -8.91
CA TYR A 202 10.99 17.83 -7.47
C TYR A 202 10.07 16.97 -6.60
N ASP A 203 8.86 16.64 -7.08
CA ASP A 203 7.89 15.83 -6.34
C ASP A 203 8.30 14.35 -6.29
N GLU A 204 9.09 13.91 -7.27
CA GLU A 204 9.52 12.51 -7.47
C GLU A 204 11.07 12.37 -7.53
N ALA A 205 11.81 13.37 -7.04
CA ALA A 205 13.26 13.41 -7.12
C ALA A 205 13.96 12.52 -6.08
N GLY A 206 13.31 12.23 -4.96
CA GLY A 206 13.88 11.46 -3.86
C GLY A 206 13.03 10.25 -3.51
N GLU A 207 13.62 9.34 -2.76
CA GLU A 207 13.01 8.06 -2.43
C GLU A 207 13.27 7.69 -0.98
N ALA A 208 12.32 6.98 -0.39
CA ALA A 208 12.44 6.43 0.95
C ALA A 208 12.21 4.92 0.92
N LEU A 209 13.14 4.15 1.48
CA LEU A 209 13.05 2.70 1.58
C LEU A 209 12.94 2.24 3.02
N THR A 210 12.03 1.31 3.28
CA THR A 210 11.97 0.53 4.52
C THR A 210 12.68 -0.80 4.32
N VAL A 211 13.87 -0.94 4.91
CA VAL A 211 14.78 -2.08 4.71
C VAL A 211 14.84 -2.91 5.98
N THR A 212 14.58 -4.21 5.87
CA THR A 212 14.55 -5.13 7.02
C THR A 212 15.37 -6.38 6.75
N ASP A 213 15.91 -6.94 7.83
CA ASP A 213 16.39 -8.32 7.89
C ASP A 213 15.85 -8.98 9.17
N THR A 214 16.31 -10.19 9.50
CA THR A 214 15.84 -10.91 10.71
C THR A 214 16.11 -10.21 12.06
N LYS A 215 16.88 -9.10 12.07
CA LYS A 215 17.34 -8.40 13.27
C LYS A 215 17.08 -6.90 13.25
N GLU A 216 17.32 -6.23 12.13
CA GLU A 216 17.28 -4.77 12.02
C GLU A 216 16.18 -4.27 11.08
N ALA A 217 15.67 -3.09 11.41
CA ALA A 217 14.73 -2.32 10.62
C ALA A 217 15.32 -0.93 10.37
N TRP A 218 15.38 -0.49 9.12
CA TRP A 218 15.97 0.77 8.69
C TRP A 218 15.02 1.55 7.79
N ILE A 219 14.93 2.85 7.99
CA ILE A 219 14.42 3.78 6.97
C ILE A 219 15.62 4.43 6.30
N PHE A 220 15.68 4.39 4.97
CA PHE A 220 16.74 4.95 4.14
C PHE A 220 16.14 6.02 3.21
N HIS A 221 16.63 7.26 3.30
CA HIS A 221 16.28 8.34 2.38
C HIS A 221 17.43 8.62 1.43
N ILE A 222 17.09 8.85 0.16
CA ILE A 222 18.04 9.17 -0.89
C ILE A 222 17.48 10.25 -1.82
N LEU A 223 18.36 11.11 -2.30
CA LEU A 223 18.10 12.10 -3.33
C LEU A 223 19.39 12.37 -4.14
N PRO A 224 19.30 13.01 -5.32
CA PRO A 224 20.48 13.48 -6.03
C PRO A 224 21.26 14.50 -5.21
N ASP A 225 22.57 14.58 -5.42
CA ASP A 225 23.32 15.75 -4.97
C ASP A 225 23.05 16.96 -5.89
N ASP A 226 23.54 18.13 -5.49
CA ASP A 226 23.39 19.37 -6.25
C ASP A 226 24.24 19.43 -7.54
N THR A 227 25.07 18.42 -7.81
CA THR A 227 25.81 18.32 -9.09
C THR A 227 25.12 17.42 -10.11
N GLY A 228 24.21 16.55 -9.66
CA GLY A 228 23.58 15.52 -10.48
C GLY A 228 24.50 14.34 -10.83
N LYS A 229 25.70 14.27 -10.24
CA LYS A 229 26.72 13.22 -10.47
C LYS A 229 26.87 12.27 -9.29
N SER A 230 26.29 12.62 -8.15
CA SER A 230 26.34 11.84 -6.93
C SER A 230 24.95 11.79 -6.29
N ALA A 231 24.89 11.27 -5.07
CA ALA A 231 23.69 11.23 -4.26
C ALA A 231 23.97 11.78 -2.87
N VAL A 232 22.92 12.21 -2.18
CA VAL A 232 22.91 12.43 -0.74
C VAL A 232 21.92 11.45 -0.14
N TRP A 233 22.34 10.76 0.92
CA TRP A 233 21.47 9.80 1.61
C TRP A 233 21.72 9.78 3.11
N ALA A 234 20.70 9.35 3.85
CA ALA A 234 20.78 9.03 5.27
C ALA A 234 19.85 7.87 5.62
N ALA A 235 20.20 7.10 6.63
CA ALA A 235 19.36 6.03 7.15
C ALA A 235 19.30 6.07 8.68
N GLN A 236 18.14 5.74 9.23
CA GLN A 236 17.89 5.65 10.66
C GLN A 236 17.30 4.28 11.02
N ARG A 237 17.88 3.63 12.03
CA ARG A 237 17.40 2.37 12.58
C ARG A 237 16.12 2.61 13.38
N VAL A 238 15.08 1.85 13.09
CA VAL A 238 13.85 1.82 13.89
C VAL A 238 14.14 1.03 15.17
N PRO A 239 13.86 1.58 16.37
CA PRO A 239 14.03 0.84 17.61
C PRO A 239 13.24 -0.48 17.60
N ASP A 240 13.81 -1.53 18.19
CA ASP A 240 13.25 -2.88 18.11
C ASP A 240 11.79 -2.95 18.59
N ASP A 241 11.38 -2.13 19.56
CA ASP A 241 10.04 -2.13 20.16
C ASP A 241 9.12 -1.03 19.60
N GLN A 242 9.42 -0.49 18.42
CA GLN A 242 8.66 0.60 17.81
C GLN A 242 8.24 0.31 16.36
N ILE A 243 7.30 1.12 15.89
CA ILE A 243 6.81 1.18 14.50
C ILE A 243 7.07 2.57 13.93
N SER A 244 7.38 2.61 12.63
CA SER A 244 7.51 3.84 11.85
C SER A 244 6.87 3.64 10.46
N GLY A 245 6.86 4.68 9.64
CA GLY A 245 6.45 4.61 8.26
C GLY A 245 6.82 5.86 7.48
N VAL A 246 6.73 5.76 6.15
CA VAL A 246 6.95 6.85 5.21
C VAL A 246 5.73 6.98 4.31
N ALA A 247 5.29 8.23 4.13
CA ALA A 247 4.07 8.58 3.41
C ALA A 247 4.37 9.73 2.45
N ASN A 248 5.18 9.46 1.43
CA ASN A 248 5.64 10.40 0.41
C ASN A 248 6.24 11.71 0.97
N GLN A 249 7.04 11.59 2.03
CA GLN A 249 7.77 12.68 2.66
C GLN A 249 8.86 12.12 3.57
N PHE A 250 10.08 12.67 3.52
CA PHE A 250 11.16 12.26 4.42
C PHE A 250 10.81 12.49 5.89
N VAL A 251 11.15 11.51 6.74
CA VAL A 251 10.89 11.50 8.19
C VAL A 251 12.13 11.49 9.10
N ILE A 252 13.36 11.42 8.55
CA ILE A 252 14.60 11.37 9.33
C ILE A 252 14.96 12.79 9.71
N ARG A 253 14.91 13.07 11.02
CA ARG A 253 15.12 14.42 11.58
C ARG A 253 16.60 14.65 11.85
N GLU A 254 16.95 14.87 13.12
CA GLU A 254 18.31 15.11 13.55
C GLU A 254 19.21 13.88 13.30
N LEU A 255 20.32 14.07 12.58
CA LEU A 255 21.31 13.04 12.35
C LEU A 255 22.44 13.11 13.39
N ASP A 256 22.62 12.01 14.11
CA ASP A 256 23.76 11.84 15.01
C ASP A 256 24.71 10.75 14.48
N LEU A 257 25.66 11.17 13.65
CA LEU A 257 26.66 10.26 13.05
C LEU A 257 27.69 9.73 14.05
N SER A 258 27.66 10.18 15.32
CA SER A 258 28.45 9.55 16.39
C SER A 258 27.85 8.22 16.85
N ARG A 259 26.61 7.90 16.43
CA ARG A 259 25.88 6.66 16.74
C ARG A 259 25.68 5.80 15.49
N PRO A 260 26.75 5.18 14.94
CA PRO A 260 26.67 4.39 13.71
C PRO A 260 25.79 3.14 13.81
N SER A 261 25.47 2.69 15.04
CA SER A 261 24.47 1.64 15.25
C SER A 261 23.06 2.07 14.88
N GLU A 262 22.78 3.38 14.86
CA GLU A 262 21.46 3.97 14.68
C GLU A 262 21.35 4.85 13.45
N PHE A 263 22.44 5.49 13.03
CA PHE A 263 22.47 6.36 11.87
C PHE A 263 23.56 5.95 10.89
N LEU A 264 23.23 6.02 9.61
CA LEU A 264 24.18 5.93 8.49
C LEU A 264 23.91 7.10 7.57
N ALA A 265 24.93 7.59 6.86
CA ALA A 265 24.74 8.64 5.86
C ALA A 265 25.85 8.64 4.82
N SER A 266 25.55 9.25 3.68
CA SER A 266 26.52 9.59 2.65
C SER A 266 27.66 10.46 3.20
N PRO A 267 28.92 10.27 2.77
CA PRO A 267 30.05 11.08 3.24
C PRO A 267 29.89 12.59 3.00
N ASN A 268 29.14 12.97 1.97
CA ASN A 268 28.89 14.35 1.54
C ASN A 268 27.63 14.97 2.19
N VAL A 269 26.96 14.29 3.14
CA VAL A 269 25.66 14.71 3.71
C VAL A 269 25.68 16.09 4.35
N HIS A 270 26.79 16.50 4.99
CA HIS A 270 26.91 17.85 5.55
C HIS A 270 27.46 18.84 4.52
N ASP A 271 28.45 18.43 3.72
CA ASP A 271 29.14 19.30 2.76
C ASP A 271 28.19 19.87 1.70
N VAL A 272 27.27 19.05 1.17
CA VAL A 272 26.25 19.48 0.22
C VAL A 272 25.34 20.55 0.84
N ALA A 273 24.89 20.37 2.08
CA ALA A 273 24.06 21.36 2.76
C ALA A 273 24.82 22.66 3.04
N ILE A 274 26.08 22.57 3.46
CA ILE A 274 26.92 23.74 3.77
C ILE A 274 27.18 24.57 2.52
N ARG A 275 27.64 23.95 1.42
CA ARG A 275 27.99 24.69 0.20
C ARG A 275 26.79 25.30 -0.51
N ASN A 276 25.59 24.75 -0.29
CA ASN A 276 24.33 25.31 -0.77
C ASN A 276 23.68 26.30 0.21
N ASN A 277 24.35 26.67 1.31
CA ASN A 277 23.83 27.56 2.36
C ASN A 277 22.52 27.08 3.01
N ILE A 278 22.28 25.76 3.02
CA ILE A 278 21.09 25.13 3.61
C ILE A 278 21.27 24.96 5.13
N TRP A 279 22.48 24.61 5.57
CA TRP A 279 22.81 24.42 6.98
C TRP A 279 24.16 25.03 7.32
N LYS A 280 24.29 25.55 8.54
CA LYS A 280 25.52 26.16 9.06
C LYS A 280 25.88 25.53 10.41
N PRO A 281 27.06 24.90 10.54
CA PRO A 281 27.45 24.15 11.75
C PRO A 281 27.63 25.04 13.00
N ASP A 282 27.94 26.32 12.81
CA ASP A 282 28.27 27.27 13.88
C ASP A 282 27.04 27.95 14.51
N GLN A 283 25.82 27.72 13.99
CA GLN A 283 24.61 28.37 14.47
C GLN A 283 23.90 27.63 15.62
N GLY A 284 24.56 26.64 16.25
CA GLY A 284 24.00 25.86 17.37
C GLY A 284 22.74 25.06 17.02
N THR A 285 22.41 24.94 15.73
CA THR A 285 21.24 24.22 15.25
C THR A 285 21.68 22.84 14.75
N PRO A 286 21.18 21.73 15.34
CA PRO A 286 21.50 20.40 14.86
C PRO A 286 21.15 20.18 13.38
N PHE A 287 21.90 19.29 12.73
CA PHE A 287 21.65 18.92 11.34
C PHE A 287 20.40 18.04 11.25
N ASP A 288 19.35 18.57 10.62
CA ASP A 288 18.07 17.88 10.40
C ASP A 288 17.95 17.53 8.90
N PHE A 289 17.95 16.24 8.58
CA PHE A 289 18.01 15.76 7.19
C PHE A 289 16.74 16.13 6.41
N THR A 290 15.56 15.87 6.95
CA THR A 290 14.28 16.26 6.31
C THR A 290 14.24 17.76 6.06
N ARG A 291 14.60 18.60 7.04
CA ARG A 291 14.62 20.06 6.86
C ARG A 291 15.62 20.49 5.79
N ALA A 292 16.78 19.84 5.74
CA ALA A 292 17.82 20.16 4.78
C ALA A 292 17.43 19.76 3.35
N TYR A 293 16.86 18.57 3.15
CA TYR A 293 16.80 17.93 1.83
C TYR A 293 15.42 17.57 1.31
N ALA A 294 14.37 17.57 2.13
CA ALA A 294 13.01 17.40 1.62
C ALA A 294 12.58 18.63 0.82
N GLN A 295 11.75 18.41 -0.20
CA GLN A 295 10.97 19.48 -0.82
C GLN A 295 9.62 19.56 -0.09
N PRO A 296 9.32 20.65 0.64
CA PRO A 296 8.03 20.78 1.31
C PRO A 296 6.89 20.77 0.31
N ARG A 297 5.81 20.06 0.62
CA ARG A 297 4.56 20.18 -0.14
C ARG A 297 3.99 21.59 0.03
N LYS A 298 3.21 22.03 -0.96
CA LYS A 298 2.34 23.21 -0.79
C LYS A 298 1.45 23.00 0.44
N GLU A 299 1.25 24.03 1.25
CA GLU A 299 0.46 23.96 2.49
C GLU A 299 -0.95 23.38 2.26
N THR A 300 -1.58 23.73 1.14
CA THR A 300 -2.91 23.21 0.74
C THR A 300 -2.94 21.70 0.53
N HIS A 301 -1.78 21.04 0.42
CA HIS A 301 -1.65 19.60 0.18
C HIS A 301 -0.84 18.87 1.26
N GLN A 302 -0.51 19.51 2.39
CA GLN A 302 0.31 18.88 3.44
C GLN A 302 -0.30 17.57 3.99
N PHE A 303 -1.62 17.53 4.13
CA PHE A 303 -2.36 16.38 4.66
C PHE A 303 -2.31 15.15 3.75
N TYR A 304 -1.85 15.31 2.51
CA TYR A 304 -1.52 14.20 1.62
C TYR A 304 -0.51 13.22 2.25
N SER A 305 0.42 13.74 3.07
CA SER A 305 1.50 12.98 3.68
C SER A 305 1.34 12.89 5.20
N THR A 306 1.22 14.04 5.87
CA THR A 306 1.31 14.11 7.35
C THR A 306 0.21 13.33 8.04
N ARG A 307 -1.01 13.35 7.51
CA ARG A 307 -2.16 12.69 8.14
C ARG A 307 -2.08 11.17 8.08
N ARG A 308 -1.43 10.59 7.07
CA ARG A 308 -1.17 9.13 7.01
C ARG A 308 -0.22 8.68 8.11
N ILE A 309 0.82 9.45 8.40
CA ILE A 309 1.75 9.14 9.50
C ILE A 309 1.04 9.27 10.85
N TRP A 310 0.25 10.34 11.04
CA TRP A 310 -0.60 10.47 12.23
C TRP A 310 -1.51 9.26 12.41
N ARG A 311 -2.17 8.85 11.32
CA ARG A 311 -3.11 7.72 11.35
C ARG A 311 -2.40 6.40 11.64
N LEU A 312 -1.24 6.15 11.04
CA LEU A 312 -0.42 4.99 11.35
C LEU A 312 -0.08 4.91 12.85
N PHE A 313 0.37 6.02 13.44
CA PHE A 313 0.76 6.06 14.85
C PHE A 313 -0.44 5.89 15.79
N THR A 314 -1.58 6.51 15.49
CA THR A 314 -2.81 6.37 16.29
C THR A 314 -3.49 5.02 16.12
N LEU A 315 -3.33 4.35 14.98
CA LEU A 315 -3.72 2.95 14.78
C LEU A 315 -2.86 1.99 15.62
N ALA A 316 -1.54 2.23 15.66
CA ALA A 316 -0.61 1.42 16.42
C ALA A 316 -0.74 1.61 17.94
N ASN A 317 -1.07 2.83 18.37
CA ASN A 317 -1.30 3.16 19.77
C ASN A 317 -2.48 4.14 19.91
N PRO A 318 -3.71 3.64 20.15
CA PRO A 318 -4.90 4.48 20.29
C PRO A 318 -4.87 5.42 21.51
N ALA A 319 -3.97 5.19 22.47
CA ALA A 319 -3.78 6.07 23.62
C ALA A 319 -2.78 7.21 23.35
N LEU A 320 -2.12 7.21 22.18
CA LEU A 320 -1.18 8.24 21.78
C LEU A 320 -1.93 9.56 21.55
N VAL A 321 -1.54 10.59 22.31
CA VAL A 321 -2.01 11.96 22.09
C VAL A 321 -1.08 12.61 21.07
N LEU A 322 -1.46 12.53 19.79
CA LEU A 322 -0.78 13.17 18.68
C LEU A 322 -1.79 13.98 17.88
N SER A 323 -1.50 15.26 17.63
CA SER A 323 -2.35 16.12 16.81
C SER A 323 -2.36 15.61 15.36
N PRO A 324 -3.51 15.56 14.67
CA PRO A 324 -3.57 15.34 13.23
C PRO A 324 -3.17 16.58 12.41
N ASP A 325 -3.13 17.76 13.06
CA ASP A 325 -2.74 19.04 12.49
C ASP A 325 -1.31 19.37 12.93
N THR A 326 -0.42 19.52 11.95
CA THR A 326 1.02 19.77 12.12
C THR A 326 1.52 20.66 10.97
N ASP A 327 2.79 21.05 10.98
CA ASP A 327 3.42 21.77 9.86
C ASP A 327 3.64 20.88 8.62
N VAL A 328 4.02 21.52 7.51
CA VAL A 328 4.21 20.85 6.21
C VAL A 328 5.25 19.74 6.21
N LEU A 329 6.16 19.71 7.19
CA LEU A 329 7.20 18.68 7.32
C LEU A 329 6.92 17.70 8.47
N ALA A 330 5.78 17.83 9.15
CA ALA A 330 5.48 17.14 10.40
C ALA A 330 6.62 17.21 11.42
N SER A 331 7.19 18.41 11.63
CA SER A 331 8.42 18.56 12.43
C SER A 331 8.29 18.21 13.91
N ASP A 332 7.06 18.17 14.44
CA ASP A 332 6.74 17.79 15.80
C ASP A 332 6.39 16.29 15.95
N TYR A 333 6.29 15.54 14.85
CA TYR A 333 6.03 14.10 14.91
C TYR A 333 7.31 13.34 15.26
N PRO A 334 7.24 12.30 16.11
CA PRO A 334 8.38 11.45 16.37
C PRO A 334 8.71 10.60 15.14
N PHE A 335 9.98 10.23 14.98
CA PHE A 335 10.42 9.29 13.94
C PHE A 335 9.68 7.94 14.03
N SER A 336 9.41 7.47 15.24
CA SER A 336 8.73 6.20 15.49
C SER A 336 7.97 6.24 16.82
N VAL A 337 6.99 5.35 16.98
CA VAL A 337 6.21 5.23 18.21
C VAL A 337 6.17 3.80 18.72
N LYS A 338 6.00 3.63 20.02
CA LYS A 338 5.74 2.32 20.62
C LYS A 338 4.27 1.93 20.42
N PRO A 339 3.97 0.78 19.78
CA PRO A 339 2.59 0.31 19.67
C PRO A 339 2.05 -0.10 21.05
N ALA A 340 0.72 -0.10 21.21
CA ALA A 340 0.08 -0.47 22.47
C ALA A 340 0.31 -1.95 22.85
N SER A 341 0.51 -2.80 21.85
CA SER A 341 0.90 -4.20 21.96
C SER A 341 1.70 -4.62 20.73
N PRO A 342 2.45 -5.73 20.75
CA PRO A 342 3.07 -6.26 19.55
C PRO A 342 2.04 -6.45 18.43
N LEU A 343 2.42 -6.07 17.21
CA LEU A 343 1.58 -6.04 16.02
C LEU A 343 1.76 -7.33 15.22
N SER A 344 0.65 -7.95 14.85
CA SER A 344 0.63 -9.11 13.97
C SER A 344 0.67 -8.71 12.50
N PRO A 345 1.02 -9.63 11.58
CA PRO A 345 0.89 -9.38 10.15
C PRO A 345 -0.53 -8.94 9.75
N ARG A 346 -1.56 -9.52 10.37
CA ARG A 346 -2.97 -9.15 10.17
C ARG A 346 -3.29 -7.72 10.63
N ASP A 347 -2.62 -7.22 11.68
CA ASP A 347 -2.74 -5.81 12.09
C ASP A 347 -2.17 -4.88 11.02
N ILE A 348 -1.01 -5.22 10.45
CA ILE A 348 -0.37 -4.42 9.41
C ILE A 348 -1.18 -4.44 8.10
N MET A 349 -1.68 -5.60 7.68
CA MET A 349 -2.61 -5.70 6.54
C MET A 349 -3.88 -4.87 6.78
N ARG A 350 -4.40 -4.80 8.02
CA ARG A 350 -5.51 -3.90 8.37
C ARG A 350 -5.11 -2.43 8.28
N PHE A 351 -3.91 -2.04 8.72
CA PHE A 351 -3.45 -0.66 8.59
C PHE A 351 -3.33 -0.22 7.14
N GLN A 352 -2.87 -1.11 6.26
CA GLN A 352 -2.82 -0.84 4.82
C GLN A 352 -4.20 -0.62 4.18
N ARG A 353 -5.29 -1.09 4.82
CA ARG A 353 -6.68 -0.97 4.36
C ARG A 353 -7.40 0.31 4.81
N ASP A 354 -6.75 1.13 5.62
CA ASP A 354 -7.40 2.23 6.35
C ASP A 354 -7.63 3.48 5.48
N HIS A 355 -8.80 4.09 5.66
CA HIS A 355 -9.23 5.38 5.12
C HIS A 355 -9.71 6.33 6.22
N TYR A 356 -9.00 6.33 7.35
CA TYR A 356 -9.26 7.14 8.53
C TYR A 356 -10.57 6.80 9.27
N GLU A 357 -11.06 5.56 9.17
CA GLU A 357 -12.33 5.15 9.74
C GLU A 357 -12.43 5.47 11.26
N GLY A 358 -13.56 6.04 11.67
CA GLY A 358 -13.81 6.42 13.07
C GLY A 358 -13.13 7.71 13.54
N THR A 359 -12.56 8.49 12.63
CA THR A 359 -11.98 9.81 12.92
C THR A 359 -12.78 10.94 12.25
N PRO A 360 -12.53 12.23 12.56
CA PRO A 360 -13.12 13.34 11.81
C PRO A 360 -12.78 13.35 10.30
N TYR A 361 -11.81 12.55 9.87
CA TYR A 361 -11.32 12.47 8.49
C TYR A 361 -11.77 11.19 7.76
N ASP A 362 -12.68 10.42 8.38
CA ASP A 362 -13.23 9.18 7.84
C ASP A 362 -13.79 9.40 6.43
N MET A 363 -13.12 8.81 5.44
CA MET A 363 -13.45 9.00 4.03
C MET A 363 -14.73 8.26 3.61
N THR A 364 -15.29 7.40 4.48
CA THR A 364 -16.55 6.68 4.25
C THR A 364 -17.80 7.47 4.68
N LYS A 365 -17.62 8.73 5.12
CA LYS A 365 -18.68 9.57 5.69
C LYS A 365 -18.91 10.88 4.95
N GLY A 366 -20.13 11.37 5.11
CA GLY A 366 -20.55 12.71 4.69
C GLY A 366 -20.75 12.85 3.17
N PRO A 367 -21.01 14.08 2.70
CA PRO A 367 -21.28 14.34 1.29
C PRO A 367 -20.16 13.87 0.35
N LYS A 368 -18.90 13.97 0.80
CA LYS A 368 -17.72 13.61 0.02
C LYS A 368 -17.67 12.13 -0.37
N SER A 369 -18.31 11.24 0.39
CA SER A 369 -18.36 9.80 0.13
C SER A 369 -19.54 9.35 -0.72
N GLY A 370 -20.33 10.30 -1.24
CA GLY A 370 -21.58 9.99 -1.94
C GLY A 370 -22.62 9.31 -1.04
N PRO A 371 -23.74 8.84 -1.62
CA PRO A 371 -24.88 8.32 -0.86
C PRO A 371 -24.58 7.01 -0.12
N TYR A 372 -23.56 6.26 -0.55
CA TYR A 372 -23.29 4.91 -0.04
C TYR A 372 -21.94 4.75 0.66
N GLY A 373 -21.19 5.84 0.87
CA GLY A 373 -20.00 5.81 1.73
C GLY A 373 -18.71 5.38 1.02
N ASP A 374 -18.59 5.62 -0.28
CA ASP A 374 -17.38 5.30 -1.06
C ASP A 374 -16.17 6.10 -0.55
N PRO A 375 -15.09 5.44 -0.09
CA PRO A 375 -13.89 6.14 0.37
C PRO A 375 -13.04 6.71 -0.78
N ASP A 376 -13.21 6.28 -2.03
CA ASP A 376 -12.28 6.64 -3.10
C ASP A 376 -12.38 8.12 -3.50
N ARG A 377 -11.21 8.74 -3.73
CA ARG A 377 -11.07 10.13 -4.19
C ARG A 377 -10.10 10.16 -5.36
N TYR A 378 -10.64 10.26 -6.56
CA TYR A 378 -9.83 10.19 -7.79
C TYR A 378 -8.82 11.34 -7.90
N ASP A 379 -7.75 11.09 -8.66
CA ASP A 379 -6.69 12.07 -8.86
C ASP A 379 -7.24 13.34 -9.50
N ALA A 380 -6.83 14.48 -8.93
CA ALA A 380 -7.21 15.77 -9.45
C ALA A 380 -6.50 16.03 -10.79
N ALA A 381 -7.29 16.24 -11.84
CA ALA A 381 -6.82 16.66 -13.15
C ALA A 381 -7.79 17.70 -13.73
N PRO A 382 -7.30 18.68 -14.52
CA PRO A 382 -8.18 19.62 -15.21
C PRO A 382 -9.24 18.88 -16.03
N ASN A 383 -10.50 19.27 -15.89
CA ASN A 383 -11.63 18.62 -16.55
C ASN A 383 -12.79 19.62 -16.77
N GLY A 384 -13.17 19.85 -18.02
CA GLY A 384 -14.16 20.89 -18.35
C GLY A 384 -13.66 22.29 -17.98
N ASP A 385 -14.43 23.00 -17.16
CA ASP A 385 -14.11 24.32 -16.62
C ASP A 385 -13.25 24.29 -15.34
N LEU A 386 -12.95 23.09 -14.79
CA LEU A 386 -12.01 22.93 -13.68
C LEU A 386 -10.57 23.13 -14.15
N THR A 387 -9.94 24.22 -13.75
CA THR A 387 -8.54 24.53 -14.10
C THR A 387 -7.55 24.00 -13.08
N GLN A 388 -6.25 23.98 -13.43
CA GLN A 388 -5.19 23.66 -12.47
C GLN A 388 -5.17 24.65 -11.29
N ALA A 389 -5.47 25.92 -11.53
CA ALA A 389 -5.52 26.92 -10.47
C ALA A 389 -6.67 26.66 -9.48
N ASP A 390 -7.76 26.05 -9.94
CA ASP A 390 -8.85 25.62 -9.07
C ASP A 390 -8.44 24.43 -8.21
N ILE A 391 -7.78 23.44 -8.82
CA ILE A 391 -7.26 22.25 -8.14
C ILE A 391 -6.27 22.63 -7.04
N ASP A 392 -5.34 23.55 -7.32
CA ASP A 392 -4.31 23.98 -6.37
C ASP A 392 -4.88 24.66 -5.10
N ARG A 393 -6.16 25.09 -5.13
CA ARG A 393 -6.88 25.68 -3.98
C ARG A 393 -7.57 24.65 -3.09
N GLY A 394 -7.71 23.40 -3.55
CA GLY A 394 -8.46 22.36 -2.86
C GLY A 394 -7.65 21.09 -2.61
N HIS A 395 -8.12 20.26 -1.69
CA HIS A 395 -7.60 18.91 -1.51
C HIS A 395 -8.67 17.99 -0.93
N PHE A 396 -8.46 16.69 -1.16
CA PHE A 396 -9.02 15.62 -0.34
C PHE A 396 -7.92 15.00 0.48
N GLU A 397 -8.34 14.27 1.52
CA GLU A 397 -7.45 13.37 2.23
C GLU A 397 -6.93 12.29 1.30
N ARG A 398 -5.67 11.91 1.50
CA ARG A 398 -5.09 10.72 0.90
C ARG A 398 -5.02 9.63 1.97
N ALA A 399 -5.88 8.63 1.86
CA ALA A 399 -5.88 7.43 2.71
C ALA A 399 -4.62 6.59 2.51
N ILE A 400 -4.39 5.62 3.40
CA ILE A 400 -3.31 4.62 3.23
C ILE A 400 -3.66 3.70 2.06
N SER A 401 -4.88 3.15 2.04
CA SER A 401 -5.42 2.41 0.90
C SER A 401 -5.97 3.36 -0.17
N ILE A 402 -5.73 3.06 -1.45
CA ILE A 402 -6.27 3.84 -2.57
C ILE A 402 -6.54 2.95 -3.79
N PHE A 403 -7.58 3.27 -4.57
CA PHE A 403 -8.00 2.55 -5.79
C PHE A 403 -6.91 2.29 -6.83
N ARG A 404 -5.85 3.10 -6.87
CA ARG A 404 -4.75 2.97 -7.85
C ARG A 404 -3.56 2.12 -7.36
N ALA A 405 -3.66 1.45 -6.22
CA ALA A 405 -2.60 0.54 -5.80
C ALA A 405 -2.46 -0.60 -6.83
N SER A 406 -1.24 -0.81 -7.33
CA SER A 406 -0.88 -1.96 -8.15
C SER A 406 -0.77 -3.23 -7.32
N TYR A 407 -0.10 -3.13 -6.17
CA TYR A 407 -0.01 -4.20 -5.19
C TYR A 407 0.33 -3.67 -3.81
N SER A 408 0.19 -4.54 -2.82
CA SER A 408 0.67 -4.34 -1.46
C SER A 408 1.23 -5.62 -0.86
N PHE A 409 2.16 -5.50 0.09
CA PHE A 409 2.66 -6.65 0.82
C PHE A 409 3.05 -6.36 2.27
N VAL A 410 3.15 -7.44 3.07
CA VAL A 410 3.83 -7.48 4.37
C VAL A 410 4.87 -8.60 4.36
N SER A 411 6.13 -8.28 4.66
CA SER A 411 7.21 -9.28 4.69
C SER A 411 7.24 -10.06 6.00
N ILE A 412 7.34 -11.39 5.91
CA ILE A 412 7.49 -12.28 7.07
C ILE A 412 8.84 -12.98 6.99
N LEU A 413 9.67 -12.72 7.99
CA LEU A 413 11.02 -13.26 8.13
C LEU A 413 11.07 -14.25 9.29
N ASP A 414 11.95 -15.24 9.20
CA ASP A 414 12.17 -16.24 10.23
C ASP A 414 13.63 -16.19 10.72
N ARG A 415 13.79 -15.95 12.02
CA ARG A 415 15.09 -15.79 12.68
C ARG A 415 15.96 -17.06 12.63
N TYR A 416 15.34 -18.23 12.56
CA TYR A 416 16.01 -19.51 12.74
C TYR A 416 16.11 -20.31 11.43
N ASN A 417 15.14 -20.14 10.53
CA ASN A 417 15.12 -20.86 9.27
C ASN A 417 14.63 -19.99 8.11
N ARG A 418 15.57 -19.52 7.29
CA ARG A 418 15.28 -18.72 6.10
C ARG A 418 14.35 -19.37 5.09
N ASP A 419 14.19 -20.70 5.13
CA ASP A 419 13.27 -21.41 4.26
C ASP A 419 11.80 -21.03 4.52
N ASN A 420 11.52 -20.51 5.71
CA ASN A 420 10.17 -20.18 6.15
C ASN A 420 9.75 -18.75 5.77
N ALA A 421 10.64 -17.95 5.17
CA ALA A 421 10.31 -16.58 4.80
C ALA A 421 9.26 -16.52 3.70
N PHE A 422 8.31 -15.60 3.82
CA PHE A 422 7.25 -15.39 2.84
C PHE A 422 6.72 -13.96 2.86
N LEU A 423 5.93 -13.62 1.85
CA LEU A 423 5.18 -12.37 1.76
C LEU A 423 3.70 -12.67 1.96
N TRP A 424 2.99 -11.87 2.76
CA TRP A 424 1.57 -11.66 2.52
C TRP A 424 1.44 -10.68 1.35
N PHE A 425 1.02 -11.15 0.18
CA PHE A 425 0.96 -10.34 -1.03
C PHE A 425 -0.47 -10.18 -1.55
N GLY A 426 -0.85 -8.98 -1.97
CA GLY A 426 -2.17 -8.69 -2.56
C GLY A 426 -2.04 -7.71 -3.73
N GLN A 427 -2.67 -8.00 -4.87
CA GLN A 427 -2.75 -7.08 -6.01
C GLN A 427 -4.00 -6.21 -5.92
N TYR A 428 -3.94 -5.00 -6.50
CA TYR A 428 -4.96 -3.96 -6.38
C TYR A 428 -5.01 -3.30 -4.97
N ALA A 429 -5.96 -2.37 -4.77
CA ALA A 429 -6.17 -1.62 -3.53
C ALA A 429 -6.26 -2.53 -2.29
N PRO A 430 -5.50 -2.25 -1.21
CA PRO A 430 -5.52 -3.06 0.02
C PRO A 430 -6.92 -3.35 0.57
N HIS A 431 -7.83 -2.35 0.51
CA HIS A 431 -9.20 -2.50 1.01
C HIS A 431 -10.06 -3.49 0.23
N ALA A 432 -9.71 -3.79 -1.03
CA ALA A 432 -10.46 -4.66 -1.94
C ALA A 432 -9.71 -5.96 -2.27
N THR A 433 -8.43 -6.06 -1.92
CA THR A 433 -7.62 -7.25 -2.19
C THR A 433 -7.73 -8.30 -1.08
N THR A 434 -7.42 -9.55 -1.42
CA THR A 434 -7.19 -10.64 -0.47
C THR A 434 -5.71 -10.98 -0.42
N TYR A 435 -5.07 -10.88 0.74
CA TYR A 435 -3.64 -11.21 0.83
C TYR A 435 -3.42 -12.73 0.83
N THR A 436 -2.36 -13.16 0.16
CA THR A 436 -1.99 -14.56 0.01
C THR A 436 -0.50 -14.79 0.31
N PRO A 437 -0.13 -15.89 1.01
CA PRO A 437 1.26 -16.22 1.22
C PRO A 437 2.01 -16.56 -0.07
N VAL A 438 3.14 -15.91 -0.30
CA VAL A 438 4.12 -16.24 -1.35
C VAL A 438 5.46 -16.50 -0.70
N PHE A 439 5.89 -17.77 -0.66
CA PHE A 439 7.18 -18.15 -0.07
C PHE A 439 8.36 -17.61 -0.90
N VAL A 440 9.47 -17.30 -0.23
CA VAL A 440 10.68 -16.80 -0.91
C VAL A 440 11.46 -17.93 -1.59
N GLN A 441 11.50 -19.10 -0.94
CA GLN A 441 12.14 -20.33 -1.44
C GLN A 441 11.23 -21.06 -2.46
N VAL A 442 10.93 -20.38 -3.56
CA VAL A 442 10.14 -20.89 -4.68
C VAL A 442 10.96 -20.83 -5.97
N SER A 443 10.68 -21.75 -6.89
CA SER A 443 11.27 -21.69 -8.24
C SER A 443 10.58 -20.67 -9.12
N ASP A 444 9.35 -20.31 -8.76
CA ASP A 444 8.49 -19.42 -9.51
C ASP A 444 7.43 -18.79 -8.59
N VAL A 445 6.94 -17.61 -8.95
CA VAL A 445 5.82 -16.95 -8.26
C VAL A 445 4.48 -17.49 -8.78
N PRO A 446 3.37 -17.36 -8.03
CA PRO A 446 2.08 -17.85 -8.47
C PRO A 446 1.60 -17.23 -9.78
N LYS A 447 1.01 -18.05 -10.66
CA LYS A 447 0.62 -17.63 -12.02
C LYS A 447 -0.36 -16.47 -12.06
N GLN A 448 -1.30 -16.42 -11.10
CA GLN A 448 -2.33 -15.39 -11.02
C GLN A 448 -1.74 -14.03 -10.59
N LEU A 449 -0.50 -14.02 -10.07
CA LEU A 449 0.21 -12.82 -9.61
C LEU A 449 1.33 -12.38 -10.58
N SER A 450 1.74 -13.23 -11.52
CA SER A 450 2.81 -12.97 -12.49
C SER A 450 2.34 -12.70 -13.92
N ARG A 451 1.03 -12.51 -14.12
CA ARG A 451 0.41 -12.33 -15.43
C ARG A 451 -0.51 -11.11 -15.50
N GLY A 452 -0.86 -10.72 -16.72
CA GLY A 452 -1.77 -9.61 -17.02
C GLY A 452 -1.05 -8.28 -17.23
N SER A 453 -1.79 -7.30 -17.72
CA SER A 453 -1.33 -5.92 -17.88
C SER A 453 -2.52 -4.96 -17.86
N LEU A 454 -2.26 -3.66 -17.77
CA LEU A 454 -3.30 -2.62 -17.88
C LEU A 454 -3.81 -2.41 -19.32
N TYR A 455 -3.20 -3.04 -20.34
CA TYR A 455 -3.66 -2.97 -21.73
C TYR A 455 -4.94 -3.77 -22.00
N ALA A 456 -5.20 -4.82 -21.23
CA ALA A 456 -6.42 -5.60 -21.35
C ALA A 456 -6.79 -6.33 -20.08
N PHE A 457 -8.10 -6.42 -19.86
CA PHE A 457 -8.69 -7.29 -18.86
C PHE A 457 -8.30 -8.75 -19.09
N ASP A 458 -7.84 -9.40 -18.03
CA ASP A 458 -7.51 -10.83 -17.98
C ASP A 458 -8.20 -11.44 -16.77
N ARG A 459 -9.18 -12.31 -17.00
CA ARG A 459 -9.97 -12.94 -15.92
C ARG A 459 -9.12 -13.83 -15.02
N GLU A 460 -7.99 -14.34 -15.53
CA GLU A 460 -7.08 -15.20 -14.77
C GLU A 460 -6.03 -14.39 -13.97
N SER A 461 -6.03 -13.05 -14.08
CA SER A 461 -5.18 -12.16 -13.28
C SER A 461 -5.89 -11.79 -11.97
N SER A 462 -5.20 -11.95 -10.84
CA SER A 462 -5.76 -11.56 -9.55
C SER A 462 -5.98 -10.05 -9.46
N PHE A 463 -5.07 -9.23 -10.01
CA PHE A 463 -5.25 -7.79 -10.09
C PHE A 463 -6.60 -7.41 -10.69
N TRP A 464 -6.97 -7.99 -11.82
CA TRP A 464 -8.23 -7.66 -12.51
C TRP A 464 -9.46 -8.16 -11.77
N ILE A 465 -9.39 -9.32 -11.11
CA ILE A 465 -10.47 -9.82 -10.26
C ILE A 465 -10.66 -8.92 -9.02
N HIS A 466 -9.58 -8.52 -8.35
CA HIS A 466 -9.66 -7.59 -7.23
C HIS A 466 -10.15 -6.21 -7.65
N ALA A 467 -9.75 -5.74 -8.84
CA ALA A 467 -10.26 -4.51 -9.42
C ALA A 467 -11.78 -4.57 -9.68
N LEU A 468 -12.29 -5.68 -10.21
CA LEU A 468 -13.73 -5.91 -10.38
C LEU A 468 -14.48 -5.84 -9.04
N VAL A 469 -13.98 -6.54 -8.02
CA VAL A 469 -14.55 -6.51 -6.67
C VAL A 469 -14.56 -5.09 -6.12
N GLY A 470 -13.42 -4.39 -6.17
CA GLY A 470 -13.28 -3.04 -5.60
C GLY A 470 -14.18 -2.02 -6.29
N ASN A 471 -14.17 -1.97 -7.62
CA ASN A 471 -14.99 -1.04 -8.39
C ASN A 471 -16.49 -1.29 -8.20
N TRP A 472 -16.91 -2.56 -8.15
CA TRP A 472 -18.32 -2.88 -7.92
C TRP A 472 -18.75 -2.62 -6.48
N ALA A 473 -17.90 -2.96 -5.52
CA ALA A 473 -18.16 -2.71 -4.11
C ALA A 473 -18.27 -1.20 -3.83
N ALA A 474 -17.37 -0.37 -4.35
CA ALA A 474 -17.36 1.08 -4.17
C ALA A 474 -18.73 1.73 -4.50
N ARG A 475 -19.38 1.29 -5.59
CA ARG A 475 -20.69 1.79 -6.00
C ARG A 475 -21.79 1.64 -4.93
N PHE A 476 -21.70 0.61 -4.09
CA PHE A 476 -22.67 0.28 -3.05
C PHE A 476 -21.98 0.08 -1.69
N TYR A 477 -20.92 0.84 -1.42
CA TYR A 477 -19.90 0.52 -0.40
C TYR A 477 -20.45 0.08 0.96
N SER A 478 -21.35 0.87 1.55
CA SER A 478 -21.97 0.56 2.86
C SER A 478 -22.75 -0.76 2.90
N TYR A 479 -23.23 -1.25 1.76
CA TYR A 479 -23.93 -2.54 1.64
C TYR A 479 -22.96 -3.69 1.36
N THR A 480 -21.89 -3.43 0.60
CA THR A 480 -21.03 -4.48 0.01
C THR A 480 -19.75 -4.72 0.80
N ILE A 481 -19.22 -3.72 1.51
CA ILE A 481 -17.90 -3.81 2.18
C ILE A 481 -17.83 -4.94 3.22
N SER A 482 -18.95 -5.27 3.87
CA SER A 482 -19.01 -6.39 4.83
C SER A 482 -18.81 -7.76 4.19
N PHE A 483 -19.13 -7.92 2.90
CA PHE A 483 -18.88 -9.14 2.14
C PHE A 483 -17.41 -9.23 1.71
N VAL A 484 -16.83 -8.11 1.27
CA VAL A 484 -15.40 -8.01 0.96
C VAL A 484 -14.56 -8.39 2.19
N LYS A 485 -14.83 -7.77 3.34
CA LYS A 485 -14.14 -8.07 4.61
C LYS A 485 -14.27 -9.54 5.03
N ARG A 486 -15.44 -10.13 4.83
CA ARG A 486 -15.67 -11.55 5.16
C ARG A 486 -14.83 -12.49 4.30
N VAL A 487 -14.73 -12.22 3.00
CA VAL A 487 -13.91 -13.04 2.08
C VAL A 487 -12.43 -12.84 2.37
N GLN A 488 -11.99 -11.60 2.62
CA GLN A 488 -10.63 -11.33 3.11
C GLN A 488 -10.31 -12.15 4.36
N ASP A 489 -11.18 -12.12 5.36
CA ASP A 489 -11.01 -12.89 6.59
C ASP A 489 -11.03 -14.40 6.34
N GLU A 490 -11.93 -14.93 5.51
CA GLU A 490 -11.98 -16.37 5.20
C GLU A 490 -10.67 -16.85 4.54
N VAL A 491 -10.19 -16.11 3.53
CA VAL A 491 -8.97 -16.46 2.80
C VAL A 491 -7.74 -16.37 3.72
N GLU A 492 -7.61 -15.27 4.45
CA GLU A 492 -6.44 -14.99 5.28
C GLU A 492 -6.40 -15.89 6.53
N ILE A 493 -7.54 -16.16 7.19
CA ILE A 493 -7.59 -17.11 8.33
C ILE A 493 -7.29 -18.53 7.87
N HIS A 494 -7.75 -18.94 6.69
CA HIS A 494 -7.42 -20.26 6.16
C HIS A 494 -5.91 -20.41 5.91
N ALA A 495 -5.29 -19.40 5.32
CA ALA A 495 -3.85 -19.37 5.11
C ALA A 495 -3.10 -19.38 6.46
N ASP A 496 -3.44 -18.49 7.39
CA ASP A 496 -2.87 -18.45 8.75
C ASP A 496 -2.95 -19.81 9.45
N GLY A 497 -4.12 -20.45 9.41
CA GLY A 497 -4.36 -21.74 10.05
C GLY A 497 -3.59 -22.92 9.46
N THR A 498 -3.06 -22.78 8.23
CA THR A 498 -2.35 -23.85 7.52
C THR A 498 -0.83 -23.63 7.45
N LEU A 499 -0.35 -22.40 7.59
CA LEU A 499 1.07 -22.03 7.45
C LEU A 499 2.01 -22.91 8.27
N ASN A 500 1.72 -23.17 9.55
CA ASN A 500 2.58 -24.01 10.39
C ASN A 500 2.69 -25.45 9.86
N SER A 501 1.60 -26.02 9.33
CA SER A 501 1.63 -27.37 8.75
C SER A 501 2.46 -27.40 7.46
N VAL A 502 2.37 -26.35 6.63
CA VAL A 502 3.17 -26.18 5.43
C VAL A 502 4.65 -26.07 5.81
N ILE A 503 5.02 -25.25 6.80
CA ILE A 503 6.41 -25.10 7.26
C ILE A 503 6.99 -26.43 7.76
N VAL A 504 6.24 -27.19 8.57
CA VAL A 504 6.68 -28.50 9.07
C VAL A 504 6.88 -29.50 7.93
N GLU A 505 5.94 -29.56 6.99
CA GLU A 505 6.02 -30.44 5.83
C GLU A 505 7.17 -30.04 4.90
N ALA A 506 7.37 -28.75 4.66
CA ALA A 506 8.48 -28.20 3.88
C ALA A 506 9.84 -28.66 4.43
N ALA A 507 10.03 -28.59 5.75
CA ALA A 507 11.23 -29.11 6.40
C ALA A 507 11.37 -30.64 6.23
N GLN A 508 10.27 -31.39 6.24
CA GLN A 508 10.29 -32.84 5.98
C GLN A 508 10.65 -33.16 4.52
N ARG A 509 10.11 -32.41 3.56
CA ARG A 509 10.46 -32.51 2.13
C ARG A 509 11.94 -32.24 1.91
N LYS A 510 12.48 -31.21 2.57
CA LYS A 510 13.92 -30.91 2.57
C LYS A 510 14.76 -32.08 3.09
N ARG A 511 14.37 -32.70 4.21
CA ARG A 511 15.08 -33.87 4.78
C ARG A 511 15.08 -35.07 3.84
N ASN A 512 13.98 -35.30 3.12
CA ASN A 512 13.81 -36.49 2.29
C ASN A 512 14.38 -36.33 0.86
N GLY A 513 14.32 -35.13 0.29
CA GLY A 513 14.64 -34.88 -1.13
C GLY A 513 15.50 -33.64 -1.37
N GLY A 514 16.10 -33.06 -0.33
CA GLY A 514 16.96 -31.88 -0.43
C GLY A 514 16.22 -30.58 -0.74
N VAL A 515 16.98 -29.53 -1.04
CA VAL A 515 16.45 -28.19 -1.38
C VAL A 515 15.48 -28.24 -2.58
N PRO A 516 15.70 -29.01 -3.66
CA PRO A 516 14.75 -29.06 -4.77
C PRO A 516 13.35 -29.54 -4.36
N ALA A 517 13.25 -30.53 -3.46
CA ALA A 517 11.97 -31.03 -2.98
C ALA A 517 11.23 -30.04 -2.06
N LEU A 518 11.98 -29.25 -1.28
CA LEU A 518 11.45 -28.12 -0.51
C LEU A 518 10.87 -27.07 -1.45
N VAL A 519 11.65 -26.62 -2.42
CA VAL A 519 11.29 -25.54 -3.35
C VAL A 519 10.08 -25.93 -4.20
N ASP A 520 10.03 -27.16 -4.73
CA ASP A 520 8.86 -27.67 -5.46
C ASP A 520 7.59 -27.67 -4.59
N PHE A 521 7.71 -28.09 -3.33
CA PHE A 521 6.59 -28.08 -2.39
C PHE A 521 6.11 -26.66 -2.09
N LEU A 522 6.99 -25.74 -1.71
CA LEU A 522 6.62 -24.34 -1.39
C LEU A 522 6.09 -23.58 -2.61
N THR A 523 6.59 -23.89 -3.81
CA THR A 523 6.06 -23.34 -5.08
C THR A 523 4.61 -23.77 -5.27
N LYS A 524 4.30 -25.06 -5.06
CA LYS A 524 2.93 -25.59 -5.16
C LYS A 524 2.01 -25.04 -4.08
N GLU A 525 2.49 -24.86 -2.86
CA GLU A 525 1.67 -24.26 -1.79
C GLU A 525 1.39 -22.77 -2.05
N SER A 526 2.38 -22.01 -2.51
CA SER A 526 2.17 -20.60 -2.91
C SER A 526 1.13 -20.48 -4.03
N GLU A 527 1.20 -21.35 -5.05
CA GLU A 527 0.20 -21.42 -6.13
C GLU A 527 -1.19 -21.77 -5.60
N LYS A 528 -1.32 -22.74 -4.67
CA LYS A 528 -2.61 -23.09 -4.07
C LYS A 528 -3.22 -21.93 -3.28
N TYR A 529 -2.41 -21.21 -2.50
CA TYR A 529 -2.89 -20.05 -1.76
C TYR A 529 -3.37 -18.95 -2.71
N ALA A 530 -2.59 -18.62 -3.74
CA ALA A 530 -2.97 -17.62 -4.74
C ALA A 530 -4.24 -18.02 -5.51
N GLN A 531 -4.33 -19.28 -5.96
CA GLN A 531 -5.52 -19.78 -6.65
C GLN A 531 -6.76 -19.73 -5.75
N ARG A 532 -6.65 -20.08 -4.45
CA ARG A 532 -7.77 -19.97 -3.51
C ARG A 532 -8.22 -18.53 -3.35
N ALA A 533 -7.30 -17.60 -3.17
CA ALA A 533 -7.57 -16.17 -3.03
C ALA A 533 -8.25 -15.60 -4.29
N HIS A 534 -7.72 -15.96 -5.46
CA HIS A 534 -8.27 -15.60 -6.76
C HIS A 534 -9.70 -16.10 -6.94
N THR A 535 -9.94 -17.40 -6.74
CA THR A 535 -11.28 -18.01 -6.88
C THR A 535 -12.26 -17.41 -5.89
N ALA A 536 -11.90 -17.25 -4.62
CA ALA A 536 -12.78 -16.63 -3.63
C ALA A 536 -13.17 -15.19 -3.99
N SER A 537 -12.24 -14.43 -4.59
CA SER A 537 -12.50 -13.06 -5.05
C SER A 537 -13.36 -13.03 -6.31
N ALA A 538 -13.18 -13.98 -7.23
CA ALA A 538 -14.03 -14.12 -8.40
C ALA A 538 -15.47 -14.52 -8.02
N ASP A 539 -15.63 -15.47 -7.11
CA ASP A 539 -16.93 -15.88 -6.56
C ASP A 539 -17.60 -14.71 -5.82
N LEU A 540 -16.82 -13.90 -5.09
CA LEU A 540 -17.31 -12.68 -4.46
C LEU A 540 -17.83 -11.69 -5.51
N PHE A 541 -17.09 -11.44 -6.60
CA PHE A 541 -17.56 -10.55 -7.65
C PHE A 541 -18.88 -11.05 -8.26
N ASP A 542 -18.94 -12.33 -8.63
CA ASP A 542 -20.16 -12.95 -9.16
C ASP A 542 -21.35 -12.78 -8.21
N TYR A 543 -21.12 -12.92 -6.90
CA TYR A 543 -22.13 -12.63 -5.89
C TYR A 543 -22.52 -11.15 -5.85
N LEU A 544 -21.55 -10.23 -5.79
CA LEU A 544 -21.80 -8.80 -5.66
C LEU A 544 -22.58 -8.24 -6.85
N VAL A 545 -22.23 -8.62 -8.08
CA VAL A 545 -22.96 -8.19 -9.29
C VAL A 545 -24.39 -8.72 -9.30
N THR A 546 -24.59 -9.96 -8.83
CA THR A 546 -25.91 -10.58 -8.79
C THR A 546 -26.78 -10.00 -7.67
N ALA A 547 -26.19 -9.73 -6.50
CA ALA A 547 -26.90 -9.27 -5.31
C ALA A 547 -27.10 -7.75 -5.25
N PHE A 548 -26.26 -6.96 -5.91
CA PHE A 548 -26.30 -5.49 -5.84
C PHE A 548 -26.16 -4.90 -7.25
N HIS A 549 -27.29 -4.57 -7.88
CA HIS A 549 -27.32 -3.96 -9.22
C HIS A 549 -28.53 -3.04 -9.40
N ASP A 550 -28.41 -2.07 -10.30
CA ASP A 550 -29.52 -1.20 -10.75
C ASP A 550 -30.31 -0.49 -9.63
N GLY A 551 -29.66 -0.22 -8.49
CA GLY A 551 -30.30 0.39 -7.33
C GLY A 551 -31.14 -0.58 -6.50
N TYR A 552 -30.86 -1.89 -6.59
CA TYR A 552 -31.54 -2.94 -5.84
C TYR A 552 -30.55 -3.86 -5.13
N GLN A 553 -31.01 -4.37 -3.98
CA GLN A 553 -30.47 -5.53 -3.32
C GLN A 553 -31.36 -6.72 -3.65
N VAL A 554 -30.81 -7.71 -4.36
CA VAL A 554 -31.50 -8.95 -4.69
C VAL A 554 -31.02 -10.06 -3.74
N SER A 555 -31.97 -10.81 -3.22
CA SER A 555 -31.72 -11.90 -2.28
C SER A 555 -32.73 -13.04 -2.46
N ASN A 556 -32.62 -14.08 -1.62
CA ASN A 556 -33.44 -15.30 -1.69
C ASN A 556 -33.27 -16.07 -3.00
N PHE A 557 -32.03 -16.19 -3.48
CA PHE A 557 -31.67 -16.88 -4.74
C PHE A 557 -32.08 -18.36 -4.83
N TYR A 558 -32.45 -19.00 -3.71
CA TYR A 558 -32.92 -20.39 -3.67
C TYR A 558 -34.42 -20.55 -3.42
N ALA A 559 -35.14 -19.43 -3.25
CA ALA A 559 -36.59 -19.46 -3.15
C ALA A 559 -37.23 -19.51 -4.55
N ASN A 560 -38.51 -19.88 -4.60
CA ASN A 560 -39.30 -19.80 -5.83
C ASN A 560 -39.56 -18.36 -6.29
N MET A 561 -39.35 -17.38 -5.40
CA MET A 561 -39.47 -15.95 -5.67
C MET A 561 -38.27 -15.22 -5.07
N LEU A 562 -37.66 -14.36 -5.88
CA LEU A 562 -36.60 -13.46 -5.43
C LEU A 562 -37.16 -12.40 -4.49
N THR A 563 -36.33 -11.93 -3.56
CA THR A 563 -36.60 -10.70 -2.81
C THR A 563 -35.79 -9.57 -3.42
N VAL A 564 -36.48 -8.56 -3.90
CA VAL A 564 -35.90 -7.37 -4.54
C VAL A 564 -36.20 -6.18 -3.65
N GLN A 565 -35.17 -5.65 -3.00
CA GLN A 565 -35.27 -4.48 -2.12
C GLN A 565 -34.63 -3.29 -2.80
N SER A 566 -35.33 -2.14 -2.86
CA SER A 566 -34.74 -0.91 -3.38
C SER A 566 -33.64 -0.41 -2.44
N ILE A 567 -32.48 -0.14 -3.02
CA ILE A 567 -31.38 0.64 -2.44
C ILE A 567 -31.57 2.07 -2.93
N PHE A 568 -32.53 2.76 -2.34
CA PHE A 568 -32.75 4.18 -2.62
C PHE A 568 -31.81 5.05 -1.79
N TYR A 569 -31.61 6.30 -2.22
CA TYR A 569 -30.68 7.21 -1.58
C TYR A 569 -31.11 7.57 -0.15
N PRO A 570 -30.15 7.73 0.78
CA PRO A 570 -30.48 8.11 2.15
C PRO A 570 -31.00 9.56 2.20
N LYS A 571 -31.91 9.83 3.15
CA LYS A 571 -32.56 11.14 3.30
C LYS A 571 -31.57 12.30 3.37
N TRP A 572 -30.48 12.16 4.12
CA TRP A 572 -29.47 13.21 4.26
C TRP A 572 -28.86 13.60 2.91
N TRP A 573 -28.62 12.62 2.03
CA TRP A 573 -28.03 12.88 0.71
C TRP A 573 -29.06 13.51 -0.21
N LEU A 574 -30.31 13.05 -0.15
CA LEU A 574 -31.44 13.66 -0.87
C LEU A 574 -31.64 15.13 -0.47
N GLN A 575 -31.47 15.47 0.80
CA GLN A 575 -31.50 16.86 1.27
C GLN A 575 -30.34 17.67 0.68
N GLU A 576 -29.12 17.12 0.70
CA GLU A 576 -27.91 17.79 0.16
C GLU A 576 -28.04 18.12 -1.33
N VAL A 577 -28.67 17.23 -2.11
CA VAL A 577 -28.82 17.41 -3.57
C VAL A 577 -30.11 18.14 -3.98
N GLY A 578 -30.86 18.70 -3.02
CA GLY A 578 -32.06 19.48 -3.30
C GLY A 578 -33.27 18.67 -3.77
N PHE A 579 -33.33 17.37 -3.45
CA PHE A 579 -34.45 16.50 -3.87
C PHE A 579 -35.81 16.98 -3.34
N PHE A 580 -35.82 17.71 -2.22
CA PHE A 580 -37.03 18.19 -1.56
C PHE A 580 -37.39 19.65 -1.90
N ASP A 581 -36.62 20.34 -2.75
CA ASP A 581 -36.72 21.79 -2.99
C ASP A 581 -38.04 22.24 -3.65
N GLY A 582 -38.86 21.30 -4.13
CA GLY A 582 -40.21 21.55 -4.65
C GLY A 582 -41.36 21.22 -3.69
N ALA A 583 -41.09 20.57 -2.55
CA ALA A 583 -42.12 20.14 -1.61
C ALA A 583 -42.62 21.28 -0.69
N ASP A 584 -41.82 22.33 -0.52
CA ASP A 584 -42.17 23.52 0.28
C ASP A 584 -42.96 24.57 -0.53
N GLY A 585 -43.32 24.27 -1.79
CA GLY A 585 -44.11 25.14 -2.67
C GLY A 585 -45.61 24.85 -2.70
N SER A 586 -46.11 23.86 -1.96
CA SER A 586 -47.55 23.54 -1.90
C SER A 586 -48.02 23.26 -0.47
N GLY A 587 -48.00 24.29 0.36
CA GLY A 587 -48.61 24.30 1.68
C GLY A 587 -48.63 25.73 2.21
N ASP A 588 -49.82 26.21 2.54
CA ASP A 588 -50.14 27.60 2.84
C ASP A 588 -49.15 28.37 3.73
N ALA A 589 -49.07 29.66 3.43
CA ALA A 589 -48.39 30.69 4.19
C ALA A 589 -48.76 30.72 5.69
N ALA A 590 -47.74 30.79 6.54
CA ALA A 590 -47.62 31.46 7.86
C ALA A 590 -46.59 30.68 8.69
N ASP A 591 -45.50 31.21 9.25
CA ASP A 591 -45.16 32.57 9.66
C ASP A 591 -43.66 32.77 9.46
N SER A 592 -43.30 33.85 8.77
CA SER A 592 -42.01 34.49 8.92
C SER A 592 -42.08 35.46 10.10
N ALA A 593 -41.42 35.16 11.20
CA ALA A 593 -41.04 36.18 12.16
C ALA A 593 -39.58 35.97 12.55
N SER A 594 -38.79 36.97 12.19
CA SER A 594 -37.40 37.17 12.52
C SER A 594 -37.07 36.91 13.99
N THR A 595 -35.85 36.47 14.30
CA THR A 595 -34.93 37.34 15.05
C THR A 595 -33.47 36.93 14.92
N THR A 596 -32.66 37.97 14.84
CA THR A 596 -31.21 38.10 14.82
C THR A 596 -30.46 37.43 15.98
N SER A 597 -29.19 37.14 15.69
CA SER A 597 -28.11 36.81 16.61
C SER A 597 -27.94 37.79 17.78
N GLU A 598 -27.64 37.29 18.98
CA GLU A 598 -26.39 37.60 19.70
C GLU A 598 -26.23 36.74 20.99
N THR A 599 -25.08 36.07 21.04
CA THR A 599 -24.18 35.74 22.15
C THR A 599 -24.64 35.92 23.62
N THR A 600 -24.63 34.84 24.41
CA THR A 600 -23.92 34.80 25.72
C THR A 600 -23.88 33.37 26.32
N ALA A 601 -22.74 33.04 26.94
CA ALA A 601 -22.39 31.73 27.51
C ALA A 601 -23.16 31.36 28.79
N PRO A 602 -23.30 30.06 29.16
CA PRO A 602 -23.86 29.68 30.45
C PRO A 602 -22.80 29.19 31.46
N ALA A 603 -22.91 29.69 32.68
CA ALA A 603 -22.44 29.07 33.93
C ALA A 603 -23.30 29.58 35.09
N PRO A 604 -23.37 28.90 36.25
CA PRO A 604 -23.69 27.49 36.53
C PRO A 604 -25.01 27.37 37.36
N PRO A 605 -25.57 26.19 37.65
CA PRO A 605 -26.75 26.09 38.50
C PRO A 605 -26.39 25.89 39.98
N THR A 606 -26.98 26.71 40.85
CA THR A 606 -27.07 26.48 42.31
C THR A 606 -28.45 25.96 42.71
N SER A 607 -28.44 24.70 43.15
CA SER A 607 -29.20 24.04 44.24
C SER A 607 -30.45 24.68 44.86
N GLU A 608 -31.51 23.87 44.96
CA GLU A 608 -32.28 23.57 46.19
C GLU A 608 -33.11 22.28 45.93
N VAL A 609 -32.60 21.10 46.30
CA VAL A 609 -32.89 20.29 47.51
C VAL A 609 -34.38 20.04 47.79
N THR A 610 -34.83 18.82 47.47
CA THR A 610 -35.82 18.08 48.27
C THR A 610 -35.45 16.59 48.28
N THR A 611 -35.19 16.07 49.47
CA THR A 611 -34.80 14.67 49.78
C THR A 611 -35.98 13.71 49.80
N PRO A 612 -35.78 12.47 49.31
CA PRO A 612 -36.36 11.30 49.96
C PRO A 612 -35.29 10.31 50.45
N LYS A 613 -35.66 9.63 51.55
CA LYS A 613 -34.89 8.69 52.36
C LYS A 613 -34.30 7.53 51.57
N ALA A 614 -33.02 7.23 51.80
CA ALA A 614 -32.39 5.98 51.40
C ALA A 614 -32.71 4.87 52.41
N GLU A 615 -33.31 3.79 51.93
CA GLU A 615 -33.43 2.53 52.65
C GLU A 615 -32.26 1.64 52.19
N ILE A 616 -31.40 1.25 53.14
CA ILE A 616 -30.26 0.36 52.90
C ILE A 616 -30.81 -1.06 52.85
N VAL A 617 -30.78 -1.69 51.67
CA VAL A 617 -31.03 -3.13 51.53
C VAL A 617 -29.67 -3.84 51.53
N GLU A 618 -29.36 -4.53 52.61
CA GLU A 618 -28.31 -5.56 52.65
C GLU A 618 -28.67 -6.67 51.64
N VAL A 619 -27.91 -6.77 50.56
CA VAL A 619 -27.97 -7.95 49.68
C VAL A 619 -27.06 -9.02 50.26
N VAL A 620 -27.68 -9.97 50.96
CA VAL A 620 -27.08 -11.22 51.41
C VAL A 620 -26.59 -12.02 50.19
N HIS A 621 -25.29 -12.28 50.14
CA HIS A 621 -24.68 -13.23 49.21
C HIS A 621 -25.22 -14.65 49.49
N LYS A 622 -26.05 -15.17 48.57
CA LYS A 622 -26.41 -16.59 48.51
C LYS A 622 -26.37 -17.08 47.07
N GLY A 623 -25.55 -18.10 46.85
CA GLY A 623 -25.64 -18.98 45.68
C GLY A 623 -24.35 -19.05 44.88
N SER A 624 -23.48 -20.01 45.22
CA SER A 624 -22.46 -20.51 44.30
C SER A 624 -23.16 -21.05 43.05
N VAL A 625 -22.98 -20.37 41.90
CA VAL A 625 -23.37 -20.91 40.60
C VAL A 625 -22.54 -22.18 40.40
N SER A 626 -23.21 -23.33 40.38
CA SER A 626 -22.55 -24.61 40.11
C SER A 626 -21.79 -24.53 38.80
N TYR A 627 -20.56 -25.05 38.78
CA TYR A 627 -19.75 -25.19 37.58
C TYR A 627 -20.56 -25.78 36.41
N PHE A 628 -21.49 -26.69 36.73
CA PHE A 628 -22.41 -27.27 35.76
C PHE A 628 -23.32 -26.23 35.09
N THR A 629 -23.88 -25.28 35.85
CA THR A 629 -24.78 -24.24 35.32
C THR A 629 -24.03 -23.23 34.46
N THR A 630 -22.80 -22.86 34.84
CA THR A 630 -21.92 -22.01 34.02
C THR A 630 -21.47 -22.73 32.76
N THR A 631 -21.09 -24.00 32.84
CA THR A 631 -20.74 -24.82 31.67
C THR A 631 -21.93 -25.01 30.73
N VAL A 632 -23.15 -25.23 31.26
CA VAL A 632 -24.36 -25.31 30.45
C VAL A 632 -24.69 -23.97 29.79
N LEU A 633 -24.53 -22.83 30.48
CA LEU A 633 -24.74 -21.51 29.89
C LEU A 633 -23.68 -21.17 28.83
N VAL A 634 -22.42 -21.57 29.03
CA VAL A 634 -21.34 -21.40 28.04
C VAL A 634 -21.58 -22.31 26.84
N ILE A 635 -22.00 -23.56 27.04
CA ILE A 635 -22.34 -24.48 25.95
C ILE A 635 -23.59 -23.99 25.20
N LEU A 636 -24.61 -23.50 25.90
CA LEU A 636 -25.81 -22.95 25.27
C LEU A 636 -25.52 -21.63 24.54
N SER A 637 -24.62 -20.79 25.06
CA SER A 637 -24.18 -19.56 24.37
C SER A 637 -23.28 -19.87 23.18
N ALA A 638 -22.41 -20.89 23.29
CA ALA A 638 -21.60 -21.38 22.18
C ALA A 638 -22.48 -22.05 21.11
N LEU A 639 -23.48 -22.84 21.50
CA LEU A 639 -24.45 -23.44 20.57
C LEU A 639 -25.37 -22.40 19.95
N ALA A 640 -25.82 -21.38 20.70
CA ALA A 640 -26.57 -20.26 20.16
C ALA A 640 -25.70 -19.42 19.21
N GLY A 641 -24.43 -19.19 19.54
CA GLY A 641 -23.44 -18.57 18.66
C GLY A 641 -23.15 -19.39 17.41
N LEU A 642 -23.08 -20.72 17.53
CA LEU A 642 -22.91 -21.65 16.40
C LEU A 642 -24.16 -21.71 15.52
N PHE A 643 -25.35 -21.61 16.12
CA PHE A 643 -26.64 -21.69 15.43
C PHE A 643 -27.00 -20.36 14.76
N LEU A 644 -26.74 -19.22 15.42
CA LEU A 644 -26.86 -17.88 14.85
C LEU A 644 -25.77 -17.61 13.80
N GLY A 645 -24.53 -18.06 14.06
CA GLY A 645 -23.43 -18.04 13.10
C GLY A 645 -23.74 -18.86 11.85
N ARG A 646 -24.28 -20.09 11.98
CA ARG A 646 -24.69 -20.92 10.83
C ARG A 646 -25.92 -20.39 10.07
N LYS A 647 -26.82 -19.66 10.72
CA LYS A 647 -28.05 -19.16 10.08
C LYS A 647 -27.83 -17.86 9.30
N PHE A 648 -26.79 -17.08 9.65
CA PHE A 648 -26.48 -15.81 8.96
C PHE A 648 -25.13 -15.80 8.22
N HIS A 649 -24.17 -16.68 8.56
CA HIS A 649 -22.76 -16.59 8.13
C HIS A 649 -22.13 -17.99 7.93
N GLY A 650 -22.68 -18.79 7.00
CA GLY A 650 -22.02 -20.02 6.56
C GLY A 650 -20.74 -19.74 5.74
N PRO A 651 -19.85 -20.73 5.55
CA PRO A 651 -18.85 -20.65 4.49
C PRO A 651 -19.57 -20.57 3.12
N LEU A 652 -18.96 -19.87 2.15
CA LEU A 652 -19.43 -19.82 0.75
C LEU A 652 -19.61 -21.22 0.11
N ASN A 653 -19.13 -22.26 0.79
CA ASN A 653 -19.18 -23.65 0.36
C ASN A 653 -20.38 -24.44 0.93
N SER A 654 -21.21 -23.82 1.78
CA SER A 654 -22.42 -24.48 2.29
C SER A 654 -23.61 -24.22 1.36
N LYS A 655 -24.34 -25.27 1.00
CA LYS A 655 -25.47 -25.31 0.04
C LYS A 655 -26.59 -24.27 0.24
N ASN A 656 -26.52 -23.43 1.28
CA ASN A 656 -27.49 -22.39 1.60
C ASN A 656 -26.98 -20.96 1.36
N GLN A 657 -25.77 -20.75 0.78
CA GLN A 657 -25.19 -19.40 0.57
C GLN A 657 -24.77 -19.01 -0.86
N GLY A 658 -25.25 -19.68 -1.90
CA GLY A 658 -25.50 -18.96 -3.16
C GLY A 658 -24.47 -19.13 -4.27
N TYR A 659 -23.56 -20.10 -4.23
CA TYR A 659 -22.65 -20.31 -5.36
C TYR A 659 -22.59 -21.78 -5.82
N ARG A 660 -22.87 -21.99 -7.11
CA ARG A 660 -22.33 -23.11 -7.89
C ARG A 660 -21.44 -22.48 -8.95
N PRO A 661 -20.15 -22.83 -9.06
CA PRO A 661 -19.41 -22.51 -10.26
C PRO A 661 -20.13 -23.15 -11.45
N LEU A 662 -20.31 -22.40 -12.54
CA LEU A 662 -20.68 -22.98 -13.83
C LEU A 662 -19.59 -24.01 -14.18
N GLN A 663 -20.04 -25.24 -14.48
CA GLN A 663 -19.16 -26.39 -14.76
C GLN A 663 -18.19 -26.12 -15.91
#